data_AF-A0A7Y7X847-F1
#
_entry.id   AF-A0A7Y7X847-F1
#
_cell.length_a   1.000
_cell.length_b   1.000
_cell.length_c   1.000
_cell.angle_alpha   90.00
_cell.angle_beta   90.00
_cell.angle_gamma   90.00
#
_symmetry.space_group_name_H-M   'P 1'
#
loop_
_entity.id
_entity.type
_entity.pdbx_description
1 polymer ?
#
loop_
_entity_poly.entity_id
_entity_poly.type
_entity_poly.pdbx_seq_one_letter_code
_entity_poly.pdbx_strand_id
1 'polypeptide(L)'
;MAKPIKKPLTPAASLIFVSGSKVTSLLPDEITADKVGLKAYGLSSIPSVWTLPFIVISGECPPFDIAISQALLDAKIKPSARVIVRSSGVLESIDTRGSLDSSESSPDEILPTIQELRKKIGLSHPEMDMGKVHWIVQVLAPFKLKGHLSNERRLSEALRDWVAEAEATDHTLPEIHKIPIRKWRDARPLEIKKLEYSYKANYLNGLRDIAHWAHSRAIRVHFEWVWDGENIYVVQADECEDTTNGVDPTQLTTSQVLTALEFVPEAFRIATEDDYKNYMKLANAKLYREIGYTAISFYVLDMKDELDLIIKTGECSDRLKKDLKQLTVRPLVIRTDGLKIPSSQKQMLPRSNELRSVEAAIEWLTVNFKEKINELNLAESELCLIAHHFIPASASAWSQAHPDKRRVRIESLWGLPEGLYWYAHDVFDVDTNYRSTKNVQKAPANLSIRERLRYKGRFVAPNDNGEWVVHNTAAGYDWKRSIKRKDWIEEIAWSSRKIAEALGKSVVIMWFVDIPKATMKHAVIPWYHEEWKHEGTLPKAAPRKKLASSEEVTLQTKSDWENLKKMCAEGRNIARVLIEPIEPDLVRDQQFAKDLAELAHNVGFVVELSGGVLSHAYYMLTSSGCRVECADLYATEEGELEFNKLVRDKIPDTINARGEEVKLLKLEGEALILALKRKVVEEALEVLDAKTSMDIIEELADLQETASALANVLGIKDKDIEEVRKEKKAKRGGFEKGLMLEKTALASSLSQMQSDDDDPFALSLPHIEKTISQPEQLPYYPHDIHSDKRYDSQGIFERQFSLALPAHGENFRPPRVNFTLESSDKNTHEYILDLHMERTGSDLRCKIRIINAPTQMSLKF
;
A
#
# COMPACT_ATOMS: atom_id res chain seq x y z
N MET A 1 1.40 30.14 6.97
CA MET A 1 2.08 30.14 5.65
C MET A 1 1.01 30.18 4.57
N ALA A 2 1.10 31.09 3.60
CA ALA A 2 0.16 31.13 2.47
C ALA A 2 0.15 29.78 1.74
N LYS A 3 -1.03 29.29 1.34
CA LYS A 3 -1.12 28.10 0.47
C LYS A 3 -0.33 28.41 -0.81
N PRO A 4 0.54 27.51 -1.27
CA PRO A 4 1.27 27.73 -2.51
C PRO A 4 0.26 27.90 -3.66
N ILE A 5 0.47 28.94 -4.47
CA ILE A 5 -0.40 29.25 -5.61
C ILE A 5 -0.11 28.22 -6.70
N LYS A 6 -1.14 27.49 -7.14
CA LYS A 6 -1.04 26.52 -8.25
C LYS A 6 -0.61 27.27 -9.52
N LYS A 7 0.45 26.79 -10.18
CA LYS A 7 0.93 27.26 -11.47
C LYS A 7 0.85 26.09 -12.47
N PRO A 8 -0.26 25.95 -13.22
CA PRO A 8 -0.47 24.88 -14.20
C PRO A 8 0.68 24.76 -15.21
N LEU A 9 0.74 23.64 -15.91
CA LEU A 9 1.56 23.51 -17.11
C LEU A 9 1.12 24.56 -18.12
N THR A 10 2.06 25.39 -18.55
CA THR A 10 1.86 26.43 -19.55
C THR A 10 3.03 26.35 -20.53
N PRO A 11 2.78 26.31 -21.85
CA PRO A 11 3.83 26.25 -22.85
C PRO A 11 4.87 27.36 -22.63
N ALA A 12 6.14 26.99 -22.74
CA ALA A 12 7.27 27.91 -22.54
C ALA A 12 8.22 27.94 -23.74
N ALA A 13 8.09 26.98 -24.66
CA ALA A 13 8.88 26.89 -25.88
C ALA A 13 7.97 26.96 -27.11
N SER A 14 8.50 27.51 -28.20
CA SER A 14 7.83 27.47 -29.51
C SER A 14 7.76 26.05 -30.04
N LEU A 15 6.68 25.72 -30.75
CA LEU A 15 6.43 24.39 -31.31
C LEU A 15 6.30 24.45 -32.82
N ILE A 16 6.91 23.50 -33.52
CA ILE A 16 6.74 23.37 -34.98
C ILE A 16 5.51 22.54 -35.26
N PHE A 17 4.59 23.12 -36.02
CA PHE A 17 3.27 22.58 -36.30
C PHE A 17 3.02 22.46 -37.80
N VAL A 18 2.58 21.28 -38.22
CA VAL A 18 2.27 20.93 -39.61
C VAL A 18 0.77 20.80 -39.78
N SER A 19 0.19 21.52 -40.74
CA SER A 19 -1.21 21.38 -41.14
C SER A 19 -1.31 21.42 -42.66
N GLY A 20 -1.70 20.30 -43.27
CA GLY A 20 -1.69 20.16 -44.72
C GLY A 20 -0.29 20.39 -45.29
N SER A 21 -0.16 21.37 -46.18
CA SER A 21 1.11 21.76 -46.80
C SER A 21 1.87 22.86 -46.06
N LYS A 22 1.32 23.41 -44.98
CA LYS A 22 1.90 24.54 -44.24
C LYS A 22 2.68 24.04 -43.02
N VAL A 23 3.91 24.53 -42.88
CA VAL A 23 4.73 24.43 -41.68
C VAL A 23 4.73 25.78 -40.98
N THR A 24 4.39 25.79 -39.69
CA THR A 24 4.29 27.01 -38.87
C THR A 24 5.02 26.82 -37.56
N SER A 25 5.63 27.88 -37.03
CA SER A 25 6.16 27.88 -35.66
C SER A 25 5.15 28.58 -34.77
N LEU A 26 4.54 27.83 -33.86
CA LEU A 26 3.60 28.35 -32.87
C LEU A 26 4.38 28.96 -31.70
N LEU A 27 4.07 30.19 -31.35
CA LEU A 27 4.58 30.84 -30.14
C LEU A 27 3.91 30.22 -28.89
N PRO A 28 4.52 30.29 -27.70
CA PRO A 28 3.97 29.71 -26.47
C PRO A 28 2.48 30.06 -26.20
N ASP A 29 2.09 31.31 -26.45
CA ASP A 29 0.72 31.79 -26.24
C ASP A 29 -0.29 31.25 -27.28
N GLU A 30 0.19 30.68 -28.39
CA GLU A 30 -0.63 30.11 -29.47
C GLU A 30 -0.81 28.59 -29.34
N ILE A 31 -0.13 27.96 -28.38
CA ILE A 31 -0.18 26.52 -28.12
C ILE A 31 -1.31 26.24 -27.12
N THR A 32 -2.41 25.67 -27.60
CA THR A 32 -3.55 25.25 -26.77
C THR A 32 -3.78 23.74 -26.89
N ALA A 33 -4.35 23.13 -25.86
CA ALA A 33 -4.67 21.70 -25.86
C ALA A 33 -5.57 21.31 -27.05
N ASP A 34 -6.52 22.16 -27.43
CA ASP A 34 -7.39 21.94 -28.59
C ASP A 34 -6.65 21.91 -29.93
N LYS A 35 -5.52 22.62 -30.03
CA LYS A 35 -4.79 22.79 -31.30
C LYS A 35 -3.72 21.73 -31.52
N VAL A 36 -3.13 21.21 -30.45
CA VAL A 36 -1.98 20.29 -30.52
C VAL A 36 -2.21 18.97 -29.76
N GLY A 37 -3.32 18.84 -29.04
CA GLY A 37 -3.60 17.76 -28.10
C GLY A 37 -2.85 17.91 -26.77
N LEU A 38 -3.27 17.15 -25.77
CA LEU A 38 -2.80 17.29 -24.38
C LEU A 38 -1.34 16.89 -24.18
N LYS A 39 -0.89 15.81 -24.83
CA LYS A 39 0.51 15.32 -24.70
C LYS A 39 1.50 16.34 -25.24
N ALA A 40 1.20 16.96 -26.38
CA ALA A 40 2.04 17.97 -26.99
C ALA A 40 2.03 19.28 -26.17
N TYR A 41 0.87 19.65 -25.63
CA TYR A 41 0.73 20.81 -24.75
C TYR A 41 1.62 20.66 -23.51
N GLY A 42 1.57 19.50 -22.87
CA GLY A 42 2.38 19.20 -21.69
C GLY A 42 3.88 19.15 -21.98
N LEU A 43 4.31 18.50 -23.07
CA LEU A 43 5.70 18.50 -23.53
C LEU A 43 6.23 19.91 -23.85
N SER A 44 5.39 20.79 -24.38
CA SER A 44 5.76 22.19 -24.66
C SER A 44 5.87 23.05 -23.39
N SER A 45 5.37 22.55 -22.25
CA SER A 45 5.29 23.25 -20.97
C SER A 45 6.45 22.96 -20.01
N ILE A 46 7.25 21.93 -20.28
CA ILE A 46 8.45 21.59 -19.52
C ILE A 46 9.68 22.34 -20.05
N PRO A 47 10.76 22.48 -19.26
CA PRO A 47 12.01 23.03 -19.76
C PRO A 47 12.51 22.32 -21.03
N SER A 48 12.79 23.07 -22.09
CA SER A 48 13.21 22.52 -23.38
C SER A 48 14.49 21.69 -23.31
N VAL A 49 15.36 21.97 -22.33
CA VAL A 49 16.59 21.20 -22.05
C VAL A 49 16.34 19.80 -21.46
N TRP A 50 15.10 19.49 -21.05
CA TRP A 50 14.73 18.17 -20.52
C TRP A 50 14.06 17.27 -21.55
N THR A 51 13.64 17.78 -22.69
CA THR A 51 12.91 17.01 -23.72
C THR A 51 13.72 16.89 -25.00
N LEU A 52 13.38 15.88 -25.79
CA LEU A 52 13.95 15.68 -27.13
C LEU A 52 13.19 16.51 -28.17
N PRO A 53 13.83 16.92 -29.26
CA PRO A 53 13.17 17.63 -30.35
C PRO A 53 11.95 16.86 -30.86
N PHE A 54 10.85 17.58 -31.06
CA PHE A 54 9.61 17.03 -31.59
C PHE A 54 8.87 18.05 -32.46
N ILE A 55 8.01 17.54 -33.34
CA ILE A 55 7.03 18.32 -34.10
C ILE A 55 5.62 17.79 -33.85
N VAL A 56 4.61 18.59 -34.17
CA VAL A 56 3.21 18.16 -34.14
C VAL A 56 2.57 18.29 -35.51
N ILE A 57 1.85 17.26 -35.90
CA ILE A 57 1.07 17.19 -37.14
C ILE A 57 -0.41 17.21 -36.76
N SER A 58 -1.19 18.07 -37.43
CA SER A 58 -2.62 18.19 -37.21
C SER A 58 -3.39 16.91 -37.57
N GLY A 59 -4.36 16.51 -36.74
CA GLY A 59 -5.31 15.45 -37.07
C GLY A 59 -6.39 15.87 -38.07
N GLU A 60 -6.69 17.17 -38.14
CA GLU A 60 -7.77 17.75 -38.95
C GLU A 60 -7.46 17.70 -40.45
N CYS A 61 -6.19 17.90 -40.81
CA CYS A 61 -5.74 18.05 -42.19
C CYS A 61 -4.58 17.08 -42.46
N PRO A 62 -4.70 16.14 -43.42
CA PRO A 62 -3.62 15.21 -43.73
C PRO A 62 -2.38 15.97 -44.23
N PRO A 63 -1.18 15.68 -43.70
CA PRO A 63 0.04 16.37 -44.09
C PRO A 63 0.56 15.90 -45.46
N PHE A 64 1.42 16.71 -46.08
CA PHE A 64 2.22 16.31 -47.24
C PHE A 64 3.65 15.96 -46.80
N ASP A 65 4.27 14.97 -47.43
CA ASP A 65 5.64 14.52 -47.09
C ASP A 65 6.67 15.66 -47.13
N ILE A 66 6.53 16.58 -48.10
CA ILE A 66 7.42 17.75 -48.22
C ILE A 66 7.30 18.66 -46.97
N ALA A 67 6.10 18.83 -46.44
CA ALA A 67 5.88 19.65 -45.25
C ALA A 67 6.42 18.96 -43.99
N ILE A 68 6.30 17.63 -43.90
CA ILE A 68 6.92 16.85 -42.81
C ILE A 68 8.43 16.99 -42.86
N SER A 69 9.06 16.77 -44.01
CA SER A 69 10.51 16.90 -44.20
C SER A 69 11.03 18.29 -43.85
N GLN A 70 10.32 19.35 -44.27
CA GLN A 70 10.67 20.72 -43.90
C GLN A 70 10.55 20.93 -42.38
N ALA A 71 9.48 20.46 -41.76
CA ALA A 71 9.28 20.58 -40.31
C ALA A 71 10.34 19.84 -39.49
N LEU A 72 10.77 18.65 -39.94
CA LEU A 72 11.85 17.91 -39.30
C LEU A 72 13.19 18.67 -39.37
N LEU A 73 13.50 19.28 -40.51
CA LEU A 73 14.69 20.12 -40.67
C LEU A 73 14.64 21.34 -39.75
N ASP A 74 13.49 22.02 -39.69
CA ASP A 74 13.28 23.18 -38.82
C ASP A 74 13.38 22.79 -37.33
N ALA A 75 12.96 21.57 -36.98
CA ALA A 75 13.09 20.98 -35.64
C ALA A 75 14.50 20.48 -35.31
N LYS A 76 15.43 20.55 -36.27
CA LYS A 76 16.79 19.99 -36.18
C LYS A 76 16.81 18.46 -35.96
N ILE A 77 15.80 17.76 -36.47
CA ILE A 77 15.74 16.30 -36.50
C ILE A 77 16.49 15.82 -37.75
N LYS A 78 17.49 14.95 -37.55
CA LYS A 78 18.31 14.44 -38.67
C LYS A 78 17.49 13.43 -39.51
N PRO A 79 17.67 13.39 -40.84
CA PRO A 79 17.03 12.38 -41.69
C PRO A 79 17.37 10.93 -41.32
N SER A 80 18.53 10.69 -40.71
CA SER A 80 18.96 9.37 -40.24
C SER A 80 18.50 9.03 -38.81
N ALA A 81 17.79 9.94 -38.13
CA ALA A 81 17.31 9.69 -36.78
C ALA A 81 16.12 8.73 -36.81
N ARG A 82 16.01 7.85 -35.80
CA ARG A 82 14.77 7.12 -35.52
C ARG A 82 13.79 8.06 -34.82
N VAL A 83 12.51 7.95 -35.15
CA VAL A 83 11.45 8.74 -34.53
C VAL A 83 10.37 7.83 -33.97
N ILE A 84 9.59 8.35 -33.03
CA ILE A 84 8.37 7.73 -32.53
C ILE A 84 7.19 8.64 -32.87
N VAL A 85 6.17 8.04 -33.50
CA VAL A 85 4.92 8.70 -33.83
C VAL A 85 3.91 8.35 -32.73
N ARG A 86 3.45 9.37 -32.01
CA ARG A 86 2.53 9.23 -30.87
C ARG A 86 1.26 10.01 -31.13
N SER A 87 0.11 9.41 -30.87
CA SER A 87 -1.18 10.10 -30.93
C SER A 87 -1.39 10.99 -29.69
N SER A 88 -1.94 12.18 -29.92
CA SER A 88 -2.15 13.25 -28.94
C SER A 88 -3.59 13.76 -29.07
N GLY A 89 -4.49 13.22 -28.25
CA GLY A 89 -5.90 13.59 -28.25
C GLY A 89 -6.17 14.92 -27.53
N VAL A 90 -7.23 15.62 -27.94
CA VAL A 90 -7.71 16.84 -27.26
C VAL A 90 -8.43 16.53 -25.93
N LEU A 91 -9.04 15.34 -25.81
CA LEU A 91 -9.82 14.89 -24.65
C LEU A 91 -9.28 13.56 -24.09
N GLU A 92 -8.00 13.52 -23.72
CA GLU A 92 -7.36 12.36 -23.06
C GLU A 92 -7.21 12.67 -21.57
N SER A 93 -8.10 12.13 -20.73
CA SER A 93 -7.97 12.25 -19.27
C SER A 93 -6.83 11.36 -18.75
N ILE A 94 -6.34 11.63 -17.54
CA ILE A 94 -5.36 10.75 -16.87
C ILE A 94 -5.89 9.31 -16.67
N ASP A 95 -7.21 9.15 -16.54
CA ASP A 95 -7.88 7.86 -16.34
C ASP A 95 -8.01 7.05 -17.66
N THR A 96 -7.96 7.73 -18.81
CA THR A 96 -8.01 7.13 -20.15
C THR A 96 -6.62 7.03 -20.82
N ARG A 97 -5.56 7.29 -20.04
CA ARG A 97 -4.16 7.29 -20.49
C ARG A 97 -3.75 5.89 -20.98
N GLY A 98 -3.13 5.83 -22.15
CA GLY A 98 -2.67 4.58 -22.77
C GLY A 98 -3.73 3.90 -23.65
N SER A 99 -4.91 4.50 -23.82
CA SER A 99 -5.92 4.09 -24.81
C SER A 99 -5.48 4.30 -26.27
N LEU A 100 -4.38 5.02 -26.47
CA LEU A 100 -3.92 5.55 -27.74
C LEU A 100 -2.56 4.97 -28.14
N ASP A 101 -2.46 4.52 -29.39
CA ASP A 101 -1.29 3.81 -29.91
C ASP A 101 -0.12 4.73 -30.29
N SER A 102 1.09 4.18 -30.17
CA SER A 102 2.34 4.78 -30.65
C SER A 102 3.12 3.74 -31.45
N SER A 103 3.87 4.18 -32.45
CA SER A 103 4.72 3.29 -33.26
C SER A 103 6.05 3.96 -33.61
N GLU A 104 7.12 3.17 -33.65
CA GLU A 104 8.41 3.62 -34.16
C GLU A 104 8.35 3.79 -35.67
N SER A 105 9.02 4.80 -36.18
CA SER A 105 9.05 5.10 -37.62
C SER A 105 10.42 5.63 -38.03
N SER A 106 10.68 5.57 -39.33
CA SER A 106 11.75 6.33 -39.97
C SER A 106 11.18 7.66 -40.49
N PRO A 107 11.99 8.73 -40.63
CA PRO A 107 11.52 10.00 -41.16
C PRO A 107 10.80 9.92 -42.51
N ASP A 108 11.17 8.94 -43.34
CA ASP A 108 10.56 8.71 -44.66
C ASP A 108 9.23 7.94 -44.60
N GLU A 109 8.89 7.32 -43.46
CA GLU A 109 7.72 6.46 -43.27
C GLU A 109 6.67 7.04 -42.31
N ILE A 110 6.84 8.29 -41.86
CA ILE A 110 5.95 8.93 -40.89
C ILE A 110 4.48 8.92 -41.36
N LEU A 111 4.22 9.29 -42.62
CA LEU A 111 2.86 9.37 -43.15
C LEU A 111 2.18 7.98 -43.20
N PRO A 112 2.80 6.92 -43.75
CA PRO A 112 2.31 5.55 -43.61
C PRO A 112 2.03 5.13 -42.16
N THR A 113 2.95 5.43 -41.23
CA THR A 113 2.79 5.10 -39.81
C THR A 113 1.56 5.80 -39.21
N ILE A 114 1.34 7.08 -39.52
CA ILE A 114 0.15 7.83 -39.08
C ILE A 114 -1.13 7.17 -39.62
N GLN A 115 -1.15 6.75 -40.89
CA GLN A 115 -2.32 6.11 -41.51
C GLN A 115 -2.66 4.78 -40.84
N GLU A 116 -1.64 3.97 -40.51
CA GLU A 116 -1.81 2.71 -39.80
C GLU A 116 -2.37 2.92 -38.39
N LEU A 117 -1.75 3.83 -37.62
CA LEU A 117 -2.20 4.17 -36.28
C LEU A 117 -3.64 4.74 -36.30
N ARG A 118 -3.97 5.58 -37.28
CA ARG A 118 -5.31 6.14 -37.44
C ARG A 118 -6.35 5.03 -37.66
N LYS A 119 -6.03 4.03 -38.49
CA LYS A 119 -6.91 2.89 -38.75
C LYS A 119 -7.08 2.02 -37.51
N LYS A 120 -5.98 1.76 -36.78
CA LYS A 120 -6.00 0.96 -35.55
C LYS A 120 -6.85 1.62 -34.46
N ILE A 121 -6.63 2.90 -34.19
CA ILE A 121 -7.41 3.67 -33.21
C ILE A 121 -8.89 3.74 -33.61
N GLY A 122 -9.21 4.00 -34.88
CA GLY A 122 -10.60 4.05 -35.34
C GLY A 122 -11.35 2.71 -35.28
N LEU A 123 -10.64 1.58 -35.26
CA LEU A 123 -11.24 0.25 -35.03
C LEU A 123 -11.45 -0.01 -33.54
N SER A 124 -10.53 0.45 -32.68
CA SER A 124 -10.59 0.25 -31.23
C SER A 124 -11.55 1.23 -30.53
N HIS A 125 -11.71 2.45 -31.05
CA HIS A 125 -12.53 3.52 -30.47
C HIS A 125 -13.41 4.18 -31.56
N PRO A 126 -14.51 3.52 -31.99
CA PRO A 126 -15.35 3.99 -33.10
C PRO A 126 -16.00 5.36 -32.89
N GLU A 127 -16.22 5.75 -31.63
CA GLU A 127 -16.82 7.01 -31.20
C GLU A 127 -15.84 8.20 -31.21
N MET A 128 -14.53 7.95 -31.37
CA MET A 128 -13.51 8.99 -31.30
C MET A 128 -13.43 9.80 -32.61
N ASP A 129 -13.53 11.12 -32.50
CA ASP A 129 -13.29 12.01 -33.64
C ASP A 129 -11.79 12.08 -33.96
N MET A 130 -11.37 11.31 -34.97
CA MET A 130 -9.99 11.27 -35.43
C MET A 130 -9.47 12.62 -35.96
N GLY A 131 -10.35 13.59 -36.26
CA GLY A 131 -9.94 14.97 -36.56
C GLY A 131 -9.31 15.68 -35.35
N LYS A 132 -9.69 15.27 -34.14
CA LYS A 132 -9.18 15.79 -32.85
C LYS A 132 -8.04 14.96 -32.24
N VAL A 133 -7.45 14.07 -33.05
CA VAL A 133 -6.28 13.28 -32.66
C VAL A 133 -5.08 13.75 -33.47
N HIS A 134 -4.23 14.56 -32.85
CA HIS A 134 -3.01 15.08 -33.44
C HIS A 134 -1.86 14.08 -33.29
N TRP A 135 -0.75 14.29 -34.01
CA TRP A 135 0.37 13.36 -34.03
C TRP A 135 1.67 14.05 -33.62
N ILE A 136 2.29 13.57 -32.55
CA ILE A 136 3.62 14.00 -32.11
C ILE A 136 4.62 13.12 -32.83
N VAL A 137 5.59 13.73 -33.50
CA VAL A 137 6.76 13.04 -34.02
C VAL A 137 7.96 13.50 -33.22
N GLN A 138 8.48 12.63 -32.36
CA GLN A 138 9.60 12.93 -31.46
C GLN A 138 10.79 12.03 -31.80
N VAL A 139 12.01 12.55 -31.61
CA VAL A 139 13.22 11.72 -31.73
C VAL A 139 13.16 10.55 -30.74
N LEU A 140 13.36 9.34 -31.24
CA LEU A 140 13.45 8.14 -30.41
C LEU A 140 14.87 8.04 -29.84
N ALA A 141 15.05 8.38 -28.57
CA ALA A 141 16.35 8.23 -27.91
C ALA A 141 16.64 6.75 -27.61
N PRO A 142 17.90 6.31 -27.79
CA PRO A 142 18.34 5.05 -27.21
C PRO A 142 18.22 5.15 -25.69
N PHE A 143 17.71 4.11 -25.03
CA PHE A 143 17.55 4.11 -23.58
C PHE A 143 18.20 2.88 -22.94
N LYS A 144 18.77 3.09 -21.75
CA LYS A 144 19.20 2.05 -20.81
C LYS A 144 18.14 1.78 -19.75
N LEU A 145 17.39 2.80 -19.36
CA LEU A 145 16.22 2.72 -18.48
C LEU A 145 15.12 3.64 -19.00
N LYS A 146 13.88 3.29 -18.73
CA LYS A 146 12.71 4.13 -18.96
C LYS A 146 11.68 3.89 -17.86
N GLY A 147 10.75 4.80 -17.70
CA GLY A 147 9.58 4.57 -16.86
C GLY A 147 8.83 5.85 -16.52
N HIS A 148 8.23 5.86 -15.33
CA HIS A 148 7.26 6.86 -14.91
C HIS A 148 7.75 7.64 -13.68
N LEU A 149 7.38 8.91 -13.58
CA LEU A 149 7.56 9.73 -12.39
C LEU A 149 6.27 10.50 -12.14
N SER A 150 5.59 10.22 -11.04
CA SER A 150 4.25 10.77 -10.80
C SER A 150 3.99 11.09 -9.33
N ASN A 151 3.24 12.16 -9.10
CA ASN A 151 2.61 12.48 -7.82
C ASN A 151 1.07 12.52 -7.95
N GLU A 152 0.51 11.70 -8.85
CA GLU A 152 -0.95 11.51 -8.94
C GLU A 152 -1.58 11.24 -7.58
N ARG A 153 -2.84 11.64 -7.43
CA ARG A 153 -3.60 11.42 -6.20
C ARG A 153 -3.67 9.94 -5.83
N ARG A 154 -3.77 9.03 -6.81
CA ARG A 154 -3.80 7.59 -6.56
C ARG A 154 -2.51 7.02 -5.96
N LEU A 155 -1.38 7.67 -6.20
CA LEU A 155 -0.07 7.25 -5.70
C LEU A 155 0.28 7.92 -4.36
N SER A 156 -0.17 9.16 -4.15
CA SER A 156 0.19 9.96 -2.97
C SER A 156 -0.89 10.97 -2.58
N GLU A 157 -1.18 11.04 -1.27
CA GLU A 157 -2.05 12.07 -0.71
C GLU A 157 -1.41 13.46 -0.82
N ALA A 158 -0.14 13.61 -0.42
CA ALA A 158 0.52 14.89 -0.36
C ALA A 158 1.23 15.23 -1.68
N LEU A 159 1.03 16.45 -2.20
CA LEU A 159 1.68 16.98 -3.41
C LEU A 159 3.22 16.87 -3.47
N ARG A 160 3.86 16.71 -2.31
CA ARG A 160 5.32 16.64 -2.15
C ARG A 160 5.88 15.23 -2.26
N ASP A 161 5.04 14.22 -2.22
CA ASP A 161 5.46 12.82 -2.22
C ASP A 161 5.29 12.27 -3.64
N TRP A 162 6.39 11.84 -4.26
CA TRP A 162 6.41 11.33 -5.62
C TRP A 162 6.78 9.85 -5.64
N VAL A 163 6.37 9.16 -6.71
CA VAL A 163 6.77 7.78 -7.01
C VAL A 163 7.49 7.78 -8.34
N ALA A 164 8.70 7.24 -8.36
CA ALA A 164 9.46 6.96 -9.57
C ALA A 164 9.44 5.45 -9.83
N GLU A 165 9.02 5.06 -11.02
CA GLU A 165 9.02 3.68 -11.49
C GLU A 165 10.01 3.56 -12.65
N ALA A 166 10.90 2.57 -12.60
CA ALA A 166 11.68 2.13 -13.73
C ALA A 166 11.09 0.81 -14.25
N GLU A 167 10.81 0.74 -15.55
CA GLU A 167 10.31 -0.45 -16.21
C GLU A 167 11.36 -1.56 -16.22
N ALA A 168 10.89 -2.81 -16.30
CA ALA A 168 11.76 -3.93 -16.53
C ALA A 168 12.35 -3.88 -17.95
N THR A 169 13.61 -4.27 -18.09
CA THR A 169 14.23 -4.55 -19.39
C THR A 169 14.64 -6.02 -19.43
N ASP A 170 15.04 -6.54 -20.58
CA ASP A 170 15.53 -7.92 -20.73
C ASP A 170 16.68 -8.27 -19.76
N HIS A 171 17.34 -7.25 -19.19
CA HIS A 171 18.50 -7.41 -18.30
C HIS A 171 18.30 -6.79 -16.90
N THR A 172 17.20 -6.06 -16.64
CA THR A 172 16.98 -5.38 -15.35
C THR A 172 15.56 -5.58 -14.82
N LEU A 173 15.46 -5.92 -13.53
CA LEU A 173 14.18 -5.96 -12.82
C LEU A 173 13.58 -4.54 -12.70
N PRO A 174 12.24 -4.43 -12.62
CA PRO A 174 11.58 -3.14 -12.42
C PRO A 174 11.88 -2.61 -11.01
N GLU A 175 11.99 -1.29 -10.89
CA GLU A 175 12.33 -0.61 -9.64
C GLU A 175 11.26 0.45 -9.29
N ILE A 176 10.83 0.52 -8.03
CA ILE A 176 9.89 1.56 -7.55
C ILE A 176 10.54 2.29 -6.38
N HIS A 177 10.66 3.61 -6.49
CA HIS A 177 11.31 4.48 -5.52
C HIS A 177 10.38 5.61 -5.09
N LYS A 178 10.26 5.85 -3.78
CA LYS A 178 9.54 7.02 -3.26
C LYS A 178 10.50 8.22 -3.20
N ILE A 179 10.09 9.35 -3.78
CA ILE A 179 10.84 10.61 -3.78
C ILE A 179 10.06 11.65 -2.96
N PRO A 180 10.30 11.72 -1.64
CA PRO A 180 9.71 12.76 -0.81
C PRO A 180 10.46 14.08 -0.96
N ILE A 181 9.78 15.14 -1.36
CA ILE A 181 10.32 16.50 -1.36
C ILE A 181 10.14 17.12 0.03
N ARG A 182 11.23 17.59 0.65
CA ARG A 182 11.21 18.13 2.02
C ARG A 182 11.99 19.44 2.10
N LYS A 183 11.30 20.54 2.40
CA LYS A 183 11.86 21.91 2.43
C LYS A 183 13.16 22.08 3.26
N TRP A 184 13.31 21.35 4.36
CA TRP A 184 14.48 21.45 5.23
C TRP A 184 15.72 20.70 4.69
N ARG A 185 15.51 19.74 3.78
CA ARG A 185 16.56 18.93 3.16
C ARG A 185 16.91 19.42 1.76
N ASP A 186 15.92 20.00 1.06
CA ASP A 186 16.00 20.45 -0.32
C ASP A 186 16.02 21.99 -0.42
N ALA A 187 16.81 22.68 0.41
CA ALA A 187 16.92 24.15 0.42
C ALA A 187 17.70 24.74 -0.77
N ARG A 188 18.02 23.93 -1.78
CA ARG A 188 18.79 24.36 -2.96
C ARG A 188 17.88 25.13 -3.93
N PRO A 189 18.37 26.24 -4.51
CA PRO A 189 17.63 26.94 -5.55
C PRO A 189 17.37 26.01 -6.75
N LEU A 190 16.20 26.14 -7.36
CA LEU A 190 15.82 25.41 -8.56
C LEU A 190 16.59 25.93 -9.76
N GLU A 191 17.62 25.21 -10.17
CA GLU A 191 18.36 25.48 -11.41
C GLU A 191 17.85 24.58 -12.54
N ILE A 192 17.32 25.19 -13.59
CA ILE A 192 16.96 24.48 -14.83
C ILE A 192 18.24 24.26 -15.63
N LYS A 193 18.73 23.02 -15.61
CA LYS A 193 19.89 22.56 -16.37
C LYS A 193 19.60 21.23 -17.06
N LYS A 194 20.48 20.86 -17.99
CA LYS A 194 20.46 19.54 -18.62
C LYS A 194 20.67 18.45 -17.55
N LEU A 195 19.89 17.37 -17.61
CA LEU A 195 19.86 16.32 -16.60
C LEU A 195 20.95 15.27 -16.88
N GLU A 196 22.21 15.67 -16.71
CA GLU A 196 23.40 14.86 -16.94
C GLU A 196 23.72 13.98 -15.73
N TYR A 197 23.43 12.69 -15.85
CA TYR A 197 23.59 11.67 -14.82
C TYR A 197 24.14 10.37 -15.44
N SER A 198 25.46 10.30 -15.61
CA SER A 198 26.15 9.20 -16.32
C SER A 198 26.26 7.87 -15.58
N TYR A 199 25.76 7.80 -14.34
CA TYR A 199 25.82 6.60 -13.51
C TYR A 199 24.42 6.14 -13.12
N LYS A 200 24.13 4.84 -13.29
CA LYS A 200 22.85 4.24 -12.88
C LYS A 200 22.54 4.53 -11.40
N ALA A 201 23.53 4.56 -10.51
CA ALA A 201 23.29 4.87 -9.09
C ALA A 201 22.67 6.26 -8.85
N ASN A 202 22.75 7.18 -9.82
CA ASN A 202 22.41 8.59 -9.65
C ASN A 202 21.18 9.06 -10.44
N TYR A 203 20.55 8.23 -11.29
CA TYR A 203 19.43 8.68 -12.13
C TYR A 203 18.25 9.24 -11.29
N LEU A 204 18.01 8.68 -10.11
CA LEU A 204 16.98 9.15 -9.17
C LEU A 204 17.20 10.60 -8.72
N ASN A 205 18.43 11.13 -8.76
CA ASN A 205 18.69 12.53 -8.45
C ASN A 205 18.12 13.45 -9.53
N GLY A 206 18.23 13.09 -10.81
CA GLY A 206 17.60 13.86 -11.89
C GLY A 206 16.08 13.80 -11.86
N LEU A 207 15.50 12.62 -11.54
CA LEU A 207 14.06 12.52 -11.31
C LEU A 207 13.61 13.36 -10.11
N ARG A 208 14.44 13.47 -9.06
CA ARG A 208 14.17 14.37 -7.92
C ARG A 208 14.18 15.84 -8.35
N ASP A 209 15.05 16.25 -9.26
CA ASP A 209 15.07 17.63 -9.79
C ASP A 209 13.77 17.96 -10.54
N ILE A 210 13.27 17.04 -11.37
CA ILE A 210 11.98 17.16 -12.07
C ILE A 210 10.83 17.26 -11.06
N ALA A 211 10.80 16.35 -10.08
CA ALA A 211 9.78 16.34 -9.02
C ALA A 211 9.80 17.63 -8.19
N HIS A 212 10.99 18.17 -7.89
CA HIS A 212 11.15 19.43 -7.17
C HIS A 212 10.62 20.63 -7.98
N TRP A 213 10.87 20.65 -9.30
CA TRP A 213 10.33 21.66 -10.20
C TRP A 213 8.79 21.66 -10.22
N ALA A 214 8.17 20.50 -10.41
CA ALA A 214 6.72 20.37 -10.39
C ALA A 214 6.13 20.70 -9.01
N HIS A 215 6.80 20.28 -7.93
CA HIS A 215 6.37 20.63 -6.57
C HIS A 215 6.41 22.15 -6.30
N SER A 216 7.43 22.86 -6.80
CA SER A 216 7.54 24.33 -6.66
C SER A 216 6.39 25.10 -7.34
N ARG A 217 5.75 24.47 -8.32
CA ARG A 217 4.57 24.96 -9.04
C ARG A 217 3.25 24.54 -8.41
N ALA A 218 3.29 23.70 -7.36
CA ALA A 218 2.12 23.16 -6.67
C ALA A 218 1.13 22.44 -7.60
N ILE A 219 1.67 21.66 -8.55
CA ILE A 219 0.90 20.88 -9.52
C ILE A 219 1.08 19.38 -9.30
N ARG A 220 0.10 18.60 -9.76
CA ARG A 220 0.24 17.15 -9.94
C ARG A 220 0.51 16.86 -11.40
N VAL A 221 1.53 16.05 -11.67
CA VAL A 221 1.95 15.75 -13.04
C VAL A 221 2.43 14.31 -13.09
N HIS A 222 2.10 13.64 -14.18
CA HIS A 222 2.69 12.38 -14.56
C HIS A 222 3.73 12.63 -15.66
N PHE A 223 4.96 12.17 -15.45
CA PHE A 223 6.02 12.22 -16.45
C PHE A 223 6.38 10.82 -16.93
N GLU A 224 6.59 10.67 -18.24
CA GLU A 224 7.37 9.56 -18.78
C GLU A 224 8.79 10.03 -19.03
N TRP A 225 9.75 9.20 -18.67
CA TRP A 225 11.17 9.52 -18.79
C TRP A 225 11.95 8.37 -19.38
N VAL A 226 13.04 8.72 -20.07
CA VAL A 226 14.04 7.79 -20.59
C VAL A 226 15.42 8.25 -20.15
N TRP A 227 16.32 7.30 -19.90
CA TRP A 227 17.71 7.55 -19.56
C TRP A 227 18.60 6.82 -20.57
N ASP A 228 19.41 7.55 -21.33
CA ASP A 228 20.27 7.00 -22.41
C ASP A 228 21.60 6.41 -21.89
N GLY A 229 21.87 6.54 -20.59
CA GLY A 229 23.16 6.19 -19.96
C GLY A 229 23.97 7.42 -19.54
N GLU A 230 23.65 8.60 -20.07
CA GLU A 230 24.30 9.87 -19.77
C GLU A 230 23.30 10.95 -19.33
N ASN A 231 22.14 11.02 -19.97
CA ASN A 231 21.14 12.07 -19.83
C ASN A 231 19.76 11.48 -19.56
N ILE A 232 18.98 12.16 -18.73
CA ILE A 232 17.55 11.87 -18.55
C ILE A 232 16.74 12.82 -19.44
N TYR A 233 15.83 12.26 -20.23
CA TYR A 233 14.86 13.02 -21.01
C TYR A 233 13.45 12.72 -20.53
N VAL A 234 12.63 13.77 -20.42
CA VAL A 234 11.19 13.68 -20.23
C VAL A 234 10.55 13.61 -21.62
N VAL A 235 9.85 12.51 -21.89
CA VAL A 235 9.24 12.21 -23.20
C VAL A 235 7.72 12.33 -23.19
N GLN A 236 7.12 12.52 -22.01
CA GLN A 236 5.72 12.92 -21.85
C GLN A 236 5.55 13.65 -20.51
N ALA A 237 4.63 14.61 -20.47
CA ALA A 237 4.27 15.34 -19.26
C ALA A 237 2.77 15.61 -19.27
N ASP A 238 2.00 14.95 -18.39
CA ASP A 238 0.56 15.08 -18.33
C ASP A 238 0.18 15.74 -17.00
N GLU A 239 -0.41 16.94 -17.01
CA GLU A 239 -0.94 17.53 -15.78
C GLU A 239 -2.12 16.69 -15.29
N CYS A 240 -2.06 16.29 -14.03
CA CYS A 240 -3.15 15.57 -13.39
C CYS A 240 -4.07 16.60 -12.74
N GLU A 241 -5.32 16.66 -13.18
CA GLU A 241 -6.33 17.45 -12.49
C GLU A 241 -6.59 16.84 -11.10
N ASP A 242 -6.63 17.69 -10.07
CA ASP A 242 -7.27 17.28 -8.83
C ASP A 242 -8.74 17.06 -9.19
N THR A 243 -9.31 15.89 -8.92
CA THR A 243 -10.70 15.53 -9.28
C THR A 243 -11.71 16.56 -8.78
N THR A 244 -11.94 17.62 -9.56
CA THR A 244 -12.91 18.68 -9.28
C THR A 244 -14.34 18.19 -9.47
N ASN A 245 -14.51 17.13 -10.26
CA ASN A 245 -15.80 16.49 -10.57
C ASN A 245 -16.10 15.25 -9.71
N GLY A 246 -15.31 14.99 -8.67
CA GLY A 246 -15.59 13.87 -7.77
C GLY A 246 -16.74 14.20 -6.80
N VAL A 247 -17.39 13.17 -6.28
CA VAL A 247 -18.51 13.28 -5.34
C VAL A 247 -18.02 13.22 -3.90
N ASP A 248 -18.53 14.12 -3.06
CA ASP A 248 -18.36 14.04 -1.61
C ASP A 248 -19.29 12.93 -1.07
N PRO A 249 -18.73 11.80 -0.59
CA PRO A 249 -19.55 10.66 -0.14
C PRO A 249 -20.43 11.01 1.07
N THR A 250 -20.09 12.08 1.80
CA THR A 250 -20.82 12.50 3.00
C THR A 250 -22.04 13.38 2.68
N GLN A 251 -22.17 13.87 1.45
CA GLN A 251 -23.35 14.62 1.02
C GLN A 251 -24.50 13.72 0.55
N LEU A 252 -24.17 12.50 0.13
CA LEU A 252 -25.14 11.49 -0.32
C LEU A 252 -25.98 10.90 0.83
N THR A 253 -25.68 11.24 2.09
CA THR A 253 -26.43 10.79 3.27
C THR A 253 -27.55 11.73 3.72
N THR A 254 -27.91 12.73 2.89
CA THR A 254 -28.86 13.76 3.31
C THR A 254 -30.24 13.16 3.57
N SER A 255 -30.63 13.08 4.84
CA SER A 255 -31.94 12.60 5.27
C SER A 255 -33.00 13.65 5.00
N GLN A 256 -34.03 13.29 4.23
CA GLN A 256 -35.27 14.07 4.24
C GLN A 256 -35.96 13.86 5.59
N VAL A 257 -36.16 14.94 6.35
CA VAL A 257 -37.00 14.94 7.55
C VAL A 257 -38.43 14.76 7.08
N LEU A 258 -38.91 13.52 7.09
CA LEU A 258 -40.27 13.19 6.67
C LEU A 258 -41.11 12.84 7.89
N THR A 259 -42.15 13.64 8.09
CA THR A 259 -43.20 13.49 9.10
C THR A 259 -43.71 12.05 9.08
N ALA A 260 -43.77 11.42 10.25
CA ALA A 260 -44.29 10.06 10.39
C ALA A 260 -45.76 10.05 9.97
N LEU A 261 -46.04 9.54 8.77
CA LEU A 261 -47.37 9.07 8.41
C LEU A 261 -47.56 7.71 9.10
N GLU A 262 -48.66 7.53 9.81
CA GLU A 262 -49.05 6.20 10.30
C GLU A 262 -49.30 5.31 9.08
N PHE A 263 -48.39 4.36 8.85
CA PHE A 263 -48.54 3.37 7.79
C PHE A 263 -49.67 2.42 8.17
N VAL A 264 -50.74 2.42 7.38
CA VAL A 264 -51.87 1.49 7.54
C VAL A 264 -51.79 0.46 6.40
N PRO A 265 -51.24 -0.74 6.66
CA PRO A 265 -51.06 -1.77 5.64
C PRO A 265 -52.39 -2.35 5.10
N GLU A 266 -52.54 -2.44 3.79
CA GLU A 266 -53.62 -3.21 3.12
C GLU A 266 -53.11 -4.51 2.45
N ALA A 267 -51.85 -4.56 2.03
CA ALA A 267 -51.23 -5.70 1.35
C ALA A 267 -49.92 -6.15 2.00
N PHE A 268 -48.99 -5.23 2.24
CA PHE A 268 -47.83 -5.48 3.09
C PHE A 268 -48.27 -5.65 4.54
N ARG A 269 -47.44 -6.28 5.36
CA ARG A 269 -47.62 -6.34 6.82
C ARG A 269 -46.29 -6.12 7.52
N ILE A 270 -46.29 -5.63 8.75
CA ILE A 270 -45.06 -5.51 9.55
C ILE A 270 -44.55 -6.93 9.88
N ALA A 271 -43.24 -7.16 9.75
CA ALA A 271 -42.62 -8.44 10.05
C ALA A 271 -42.82 -8.84 11.53
N THR A 272 -43.27 -10.07 11.72
CA THR A 272 -43.55 -10.72 13.01
C THR A 272 -42.38 -11.61 13.45
N GLU A 273 -42.37 -12.06 14.70
CA GLU A 273 -41.32 -12.96 15.23
C GLU A 273 -41.20 -14.29 14.49
N ASP A 274 -42.26 -14.76 13.84
CA ASP A 274 -42.20 -15.98 13.03
C ASP A 274 -41.55 -15.72 11.66
N ASP A 275 -41.73 -14.53 11.07
CA ASP A 275 -41.04 -14.15 9.83
C ASP A 275 -39.52 -14.12 10.02
N TYR A 276 -39.06 -13.59 11.16
CA TYR A 276 -37.64 -13.59 11.53
C TYR A 276 -37.05 -14.98 11.75
N LYS A 277 -37.87 -16.03 11.95
CA LYS A 277 -37.42 -17.42 12.02
C LYS A 277 -37.45 -18.11 10.66
N ASN A 278 -38.49 -17.82 9.87
CA ASN A 278 -38.80 -18.55 8.65
C ASN A 278 -38.04 -18.03 7.42
N TYR A 279 -37.84 -16.71 7.31
CA TYR A 279 -37.18 -16.12 6.15
C TYR A 279 -35.69 -15.90 6.42
N MET A 280 -34.86 -16.44 5.53
CA MET A 280 -33.40 -16.39 5.67
C MET A 280 -32.87 -14.95 5.70
N LYS A 281 -33.45 -14.04 4.91
CA LYS A 281 -33.01 -12.65 4.86
C LYS A 281 -33.38 -11.86 6.13
N LEU A 282 -34.33 -12.35 6.93
CA LEU A 282 -34.69 -11.76 8.22
C LEU A 282 -33.99 -12.43 9.42
N ALA A 283 -33.50 -13.67 9.27
CA ALA A 283 -32.85 -14.41 10.36
C ALA A 283 -31.71 -13.61 11.05
N ASN A 284 -30.90 -12.90 10.26
CA ASN A 284 -29.81 -12.07 10.78
C ASN A 284 -30.32 -10.91 11.66
N ALA A 285 -31.42 -10.28 11.27
CA ALA A 285 -32.00 -9.16 11.99
C ALA A 285 -32.52 -9.55 13.38
N LYS A 286 -32.92 -10.81 13.57
CA LYS A 286 -33.31 -11.33 14.89
C LYS A 286 -32.17 -11.23 15.90
N LEU A 287 -31.01 -11.78 15.55
CA LEU A 287 -29.82 -11.76 16.41
C LEU A 287 -29.39 -10.33 16.73
N TYR A 288 -29.45 -9.42 15.74
CA TYR A 288 -29.09 -8.03 15.94
C TYR A 288 -30.00 -7.32 16.95
N ARG A 289 -31.31 -7.61 16.93
CA ARG A 289 -32.26 -7.11 17.92
C ARG A 289 -31.94 -7.61 19.33
N GLU A 290 -31.59 -8.90 19.47
CA GLU A 290 -31.25 -9.52 20.76
C GLU A 290 -29.98 -8.91 21.39
N ILE A 291 -28.99 -8.53 20.57
CA ILE A 291 -27.74 -7.90 21.04
C ILE A 291 -27.82 -6.38 21.21
N GLY A 292 -28.97 -5.76 20.91
CA GLY A 292 -29.26 -4.35 21.18
C GLY A 292 -29.32 -3.42 19.97
N TYR A 293 -29.22 -3.94 18.74
CA TYR A 293 -29.44 -3.17 17.51
C TYR A 293 -30.88 -3.28 17.06
N THR A 294 -31.67 -2.23 17.28
CA THR A 294 -33.03 -2.16 16.75
C THR A 294 -32.96 -1.76 15.26
N ALA A 295 -33.19 -2.72 14.38
CA ALA A 295 -33.24 -2.50 12.93
C ALA A 295 -34.47 -1.65 12.53
N ILE A 296 -34.46 -1.17 11.28
CA ILE A 296 -35.62 -0.56 10.62
C ILE A 296 -36.76 -1.58 10.55
N SER A 297 -38.01 -1.11 10.57
CA SER A 297 -39.17 -1.96 10.31
C SER A 297 -39.06 -2.65 8.95
N PHE A 298 -39.19 -3.97 8.94
CA PHE A 298 -39.36 -4.77 7.73
C PHE A 298 -40.84 -4.96 7.44
N TYR A 299 -41.21 -4.87 6.17
CA TYR A 299 -42.56 -5.11 5.68
C TYR A 299 -42.54 -6.34 4.78
N VAL A 300 -43.47 -7.26 5.00
CA VAL A 300 -43.56 -8.54 4.31
C VAL A 300 -44.80 -8.55 3.44
N LEU A 301 -44.67 -9.00 2.20
CA LEU A 301 -45.77 -9.32 1.29
C LEU A 301 -45.60 -10.77 0.83
N ASP A 302 -46.42 -11.64 1.39
CA ASP A 302 -46.49 -13.09 1.15
C ASP A 302 -47.87 -13.53 0.63
N MET A 303 -48.72 -12.58 0.24
CA MET A 303 -50.04 -12.85 -0.32
C MET A 303 -49.94 -13.44 -1.73
N LYS A 304 -50.34 -14.70 -1.87
CA LYS A 304 -50.22 -15.47 -3.11
C LYS A 304 -51.00 -14.85 -4.28
N ASP A 305 -52.18 -14.29 -4.03
CA ASP A 305 -53.01 -13.65 -5.06
C ASP A 305 -52.38 -12.37 -5.63
N GLU A 306 -51.70 -11.56 -4.81
CA GLU A 306 -50.90 -10.43 -5.31
C GLU A 306 -49.68 -10.87 -6.10
N LEU A 307 -48.92 -11.82 -5.57
CA LEU A 307 -47.71 -12.30 -6.23
C LEU A 307 -48.05 -12.97 -7.58
N ASP A 308 -49.12 -13.76 -7.63
CA ASP A 308 -49.62 -14.36 -8.87
C ASP A 308 -50.07 -13.30 -9.87
N LEU A 309 -50.75 -12.23 -9.43
CA LEU A 309 -51.14 -11.13 -10.30
C LEU A 309 -49.91 -10.45 -10.93
N ILE A 310 -48.90 -10.13 -10.12
CA ILE A 310 -47.66 -9.50 -10.61
C ILE A 310 -46.94 -10.43 -11.60
N ILE A 311 -46.74 -11.70 -11.24
CA ILE A 311 -45.93 -12.64 -12.04
C ILE A 311 -46.65 -13.05 -13.33
N LYS A 312 -47.96 -13.28 -13.28
CA LYS A 312 -48.73 -13.80 -14.43
C LYS A 312 -49.21 -12.68 -15.36
N THR A 313 -49.82 -11.61 -14.82
CA THR A 313 -50.39 -10.53 -15.64
C THR A 313 -49.47 -9.33 -15.75
N GLY A 314 -48.57 -9.10 -14.79
CA GLY A 314 -47.76 -7.88 -14.74
C GLY A 314 -48.56 -6.69 -14.22
N GLU A 315 -49.53 -6.92 -13.34
CA GLU A 315 -50.36 -5.88 -12.74
C GLU A 315 -50.21 -5.86 -11.21
N CYS A 316 -50.44 -4.70 -10.61
CA CYS A 316 -50.53 -4.54 -9.15
C CYS A 316 -51.96 -4.17 -8.77
N SER A 317 -52.50 -4.77 -7.71
CA SER A 317 -53.81 -4.41 -7.19
C SER A 317 -53.85 -2.98 -6.62
N ASP A 318 -55.05 -2.42 -6.44
CA ASP A 318 -55.21 -1.10 -5.84
C ASP A 318 -54.79 -1.07 -4.36
N ARG A 319 -54.93 -2.19 -3.63
CA ARG A 319 -54.42 -2.30 -2.24
C ARG A 319 -52.89 -2.20 -2.20
N LEU A 320 -52.20 -2.90 -3.10
CA LEU A 320 -50.74 -2.86 -3.17
C LEU A 320 -50.25 -1.48 -3.60
N LYS A 321 -50.92 -0.84 -4.57
CA LYS A 321 -50.59 0.53 -5.00
C LYS A 321 -50.71 1.55 -3.86
N LYS A 322 -51.73 1.43 -3.00
CA LYS A 322 -51.88 2.29 -1.81
C LYS A 322 -50.74 2.10 -0.81
N ASP A 323 -50.36 0.86 -0.55
CA ASP A 323 -49.25 0.56 0.36
C ASP A 323 -47.93 1.10 -0.20
N LEU A 324 -47.65 0.84 -1.48
CA LEU A 324 -46.47 1.35 -2.17
C LEU A 324 -46.43 2.88 -2.11
N LYS A 325 -47.55 3.57 -2.35
CA LYS A 325 -47.65 5.02 -2.25
C LYS A 325 -47.25 5.56 -0.87
N GLN A 326 -47.57 4.83 0.21
CA GLN A 326 -47.15 5.22 1.57
C GLN A 326 -45.69 4.86 1.84
N LEU A 327 -45.24 3.68 1.41
CA LEU A 327 -43.88 3.18 1.64
C LEU A 327 -42.82 3.94 0.82
N THR A 328 -43.14 4.40 -0.38
CA THR A 328 -42.22 5.15 -1.26
C THR A 328 -42.15 6.64 -0.93
N VAL A 329 -42.87 7.13 0.10
CA VAL A 329 -42.64 8.48 0.65
C VAL A 329 -41.18 8.62 1.10
N ARG A 330 -40.57 7.51 1.53
CA ARG A 330 -39.15 7.38 1.79
C ARG A 330 -38.56 6.42 0.75
N PRO A 331 -37.27 6.54 0.40
CA PRO A 331 -36.64 5.60 -0.51
C PRO A 331 -36.81 4.16 0.00
N LEU A 332 -37.47 3.33 -0.81
CA LEU A 332 -37.87 1.96 -0.48
C LEU A 332 -36.97 0.97 -1.21
N VAL A 333 -36.55 -0.09 -0.53
CA VAL A 333 -35.86 -1.23 -1.14
C VAL A 333 -36.69 -2.47 -0.95
N ILE A 334 -36.98 -3.18 -2.05
CA ILE A 334 -37.72 -4.44 -2.06
C ILE A 334 -36.75 -5.57 -2.40
N ARG A 335 -36.77 -6.63 -1.58
CA ARG A 335 -35.95 -7.84 -1.72
C ARG A 335 -36.87 -9.04 -1.86
N THR A 336 -36.49 -10.00 -2.70
CA THR A 336 -37.23 -11.27 -2.80
C THR A 336 -36.65 -12.31 -1.87
N ASP A 337 -37.48 -12.99 -1.10
CA ASP A 337 -37.17 -14.21 -0.35
C ASP A 337 -38.27 -15.25 -0.64
N GLY A 338 -38.25 -16.39 0.02
CA GLY A 338 -39.34 -17.35 -0.09
C GLY A 338 -39.03 -18.71 0.52
N LEU A 339 -40.09 -19.49 0.68
CA LEU A 339 -40.04 -20.88 1.09
C LEU A 339 -39.93 -21.78 -0.15
N LYS A 340 -39.29 -22.93 0.00
CA LYS A 340 -39.10 -23.94 -1.07
C LYS A 340 -38.28 -23.48 -2.29
N ILE A 341 -37.49 -22.42 -2.17
CA ILE A 341 -36.52 -22.00 -3.21
C ILE A 341 -35.31 -22.96 -3.21
N PRO A 342 -34.88 -23.50 -4.38
CA PRO A 342 -33.69 -24.34 -4.49
C PRO A 342 -32.43 -23.65 -3.93
N SER A 343 -31.60 -24.39 -3.18
CA SER A 343 -30.41 -23.83 -2.51
C SER A 343 -29.43 -23.12 -3.44
N SER A 344 -29.28 -23.59 -4.69
CA SER A 344 -28.43 -22.99 -5.72
C SER A 344 -28.93 -21.63 -6.25
N GLN A 345 -30.23 -21.33 -6.12
CA GLN A 345 -30.86 -20.13 -6.67
C GLN A 345 -31.14 -19.05 -5.61
N LYS A 346 -30.98 -19.38 -4.32
CA LYS A 346 -31.25 -18.46 -3.20
C LYS A 346 -30.39 -17.19 -3.21
N GLN A 347 -29.24 -17.22 -3.87
CA GLN A 347 -28.30 -16.09 -3.93
C GLN A 347 -28.64 -15.07 -5.04
N MET A 348 -29.35 -15.46 -6.10
CA MET A 348 -29.60 -14.63 -7.30
C MET A 348 -31.02 -14.05 -7.37
N LEU A 349 -31.71 -13.94 -6.23
CA LEU A 349 -33.07 -13.43 -6.19
C LEU A 349 -33.12 -11.91 -6.47
N PRO A 350 -34.11 -11.43 -7.24
CA PRO A 350 -34.20 -10.03 -7.62
C PRO A 350 -34.30 -9.09 -6.40
N ARG A 351 -33.75 -7.89 -6.58
CA ARG A 351 -33.75 -6.78 -5.62
C ARG A 351 -33.90 -5.47 -6.37
N SER A 352 -34.65 -4.52 -5.82
CA SER A 352 -34.68 -3.14 -6.33
C SER A 352 -33.43 -2.35 -5.91
N ASN A 353 -33.15 -1.28 -6.63
CA ASN A 353 -32.38 -0.15 -6.09
C ASN A 353 -33.27 0.65 -5.11
N GLU A 354 -33.07 1.96 -4.98
CA GLU A 354 -33.99 2.83 -4.25
C GLU A 354 -35.21 3.21 -5.10
N LEU A 355 -36.38 2.81 -4.63
CA LEU A 355 -37.65 3.19 -5.20
C LEU A 355 -38.14 4.46 -4.50
N ARG A 356 -38.17 5.58 -5.22
CA ARG A 356 -38.52 6.92 -4.69
C ARG A 356 -39.92 7.40 -5.10
N SER A 357 -40.66 6.59 -5.86
CA SER A 357 -42.04 6.86 -6.24
C SER A 357 -42.84 5.57 -6.38
N VAL A 358 -44.17 5.70 -6.36
CA VAL A 358 -45.07 4.56 -6.54
C VAL A 358 -44.97 4.00 -7.97
N GLU A 359 -44.76 4.87 -8.95
CA GLU A 359 -44.59 4.50 -10.36
C GLU A 359 -43.34 3.63 -10.54
N ALA A 360 -42.21 4.04 -9.96
CA ALA A 360 -40.96 3.27 -10.02
C ALA A 360 -41.09 1.90 -9.32
N ALA A 361 -41.82 1.85 -8.20
CA ALA A 361 -42.06 0.59 -7.48
C ALA A 361 -42.96 -0.36 -8.27
N ILE A 362 -44.01 0.14 -8.91
CA ILE A 362 -44.88 -0.65 -9.79
C ILE A 362 -44.08 -1.17 -10.97
N GLU A 363 -43.34 -0.31 -11.67
CA GLU A 363 -42.52 -0.68 -12.81
C GLU A 363 -41.51 -1.78 -12.46
N TRP A 364 -40.80 -1.64 -11.33
CA TRP A 364 -39.88 -2.66 -10.87
C TRP A 364 -40.57 -4.02 -10.61
N LEU A 365 -41.77 -4.00 -10.01
CA LEU A 365 -42.53 -5.23 -9.75
C LEU A 365 -43.03 -5.89 -11.03
N THR A 366 -43.60 -5.10 -11.94
CA THR A 366 -44.30 -5.61 -13.14
C THR A 366 -43.36 -5.94 -14.28
N VAL A 367 -42.17 -5.33 -14.32
CA VAL A 367 -41.14 -5.56 -15.34
C VAL A 367 -40.00 -6.38 -14.75
N ASN A 368 -39.09 -5.75 -13.99
CA ASN A 368 -37.82 -6.37 -13.60
C ASN A 368 -38.00 -7.62 -12.72
N PHE A 369 -38.85 -7.54 -11.68
CA PHE A 369 -39.10 -8.66 -10.78
C PHE A 369 -39.78 -9.81 -11.53
N LYS A 370 -40.83 -9.52 -12.31
CA LYS A 370 -41.54 -10.51 -13.13
C LYS A 370 -40.60 -11.23 -14.10
N GLU A 371 -39.83 -10.49 -14.89
CA GLU A 371 -38.89 -11.05 -15.87
C GLU A 371 -37.87 -11.95 -15.17
N LYS A 372 -37.25 -11.48 -14.09
CA LYS A 372 -36.24 -12.25 -13.37
C LYS A 372 -36.78 -13.52 -12.72
N ILE A 373 -37.98 -13.48 -12.14
CA ILE A 373 -38.61 -14.66 -11.54
C ILE A 373 -38.96 -15.71 -12.61
N ASN A 374 -39.41 -15.28 -13.78
CA ASN A 374 -39.67 -16.17 -14.90
C ASN A 374 -38.38 -16.77 -15.47
N GLU A 375 -37.31 -15.98 -15.64
CA GLU A 375 -35.99 -16.47 -16.04
C GLU A 375 -35.45 -17.55 -15.09
N LEU A 376 -35.66 -17.38 -13.78
CA LEU A 376 -35.22 -18.32 -12.75
C LEU A 376 -36.15 -19.53 -12.59
N ASN A 377 -37.28 -19.58 -13.29
CA ASN A 377 -38.34 -20.58 -13.14
C ASN A 377 -38.88 -20.71 -11.71
N LEU A 378 -39.03 -19.59 -11.00
CA LEU A 378 -39.46 -19.54 -9.59
C LEU A 378 -40.95 -19.19 -9.40
N ALA A 379 -41.72 -19.08 -10.49
CA ALA A 379 -43.13 -18.65 -10.45
C ALA A 379 -44.03 -19.52 -9.55
N GLU A 380 -43.74 -20.82 -9.43
CA GLU A 380 -44.51 -21.76 -8.58
C GLU A 380 -43.94 -21.90 -7.15
N SER A 381 -42.89 -21.15 -6.81
CA SER A 381 -42.31 -21.15 -5.47
C SER A 381 -43.16 -20.32 -4.49
N GLU A 382 -43.05 -20.61 -3.19
CA GLU A 382 -43.70 -19.81 -2.14
C GLU A 382 -42.90 -18.53 -1.89
N LEU A 383 -42.98 -17.59 -2.84
CA LEU A 383 -42.25 -16.33 -2.82
C LEU A 383 -42.79 -15.37 -1.76
N CYS A 384 -41.91 -14.48 -1.32
CA CYS A 384 -42.20 -13.40 -0.40
C CYS A 384 -41.38 -12.16 -0.78
N LEU A 385 -41.98 -10.98 -0.71
CA LEU A 385 -41.29 -9.71 -0.86
C LEU A 385 -41.05 -9.08 0.51
N ILE A 386 -39.80 -8.75 0.80
CA ILE A 386 -39.36 -8.07 2.02
C ILE A 386 -38.97 -6.64 1.63
N ALA A 387 -39.79 -5.68 2.04
CA ALA A 387 -39.52 -4.26 1.86
C ALA A 387 -38.93 -3.65 3.14
N HIS A 388 -37.97 -2.73 2.97
CA HIS A 388 -37.44 -1.91 4.03
C HIS A 388 -37.03 -0.55 3.48
N HIS A 389 -37.03 0.48 4.32
CA HIS A 389 -36.52 1.79 3.91
C HIS A 389 -35.00 1.74 3.74
N PHE A 390 -34.49 2.50 2.77
CA PHE A 390 -33.07 2.64 2.51
C PHE A 390 -32.34 3.25 3.73
N ILE A 391 -31.11 2.79 3.98
CA ILE A 391 -30.27 3.29 5.07
C ILE A 391 -29.28 4.31 4.48
N PRO A 392 -29.42 5.62 4.77
CA PRO A 392 -28.54 6.65 4.24
C PRO A 392 -27.21 6.67 5.01
N ALA A 393 -26.32 5.72 4.72
CA ALA A 393 -24.99 5.59 5.31
C ALA A 393 -23.91 6.17 4.38
N SER A 394 -22.91 6.88 4.93
CA SER A 394 -21.84 7.48 4.10
C SER A 394 -20.77 6.48 3.73
N ALA A 395 -20.69 5.38 4.48
CA ALA A 395 -19.76 4.29 4.27
C ALA A 395 -20.41 2.95 4.66
N SER A 396 -19.79 1.89 4.19
CA SER A 396 -20.10 0.51 4.56
C SER A 396 -18.82 -0.22 4.92
N ALA A 397 -18.96 -1.29 5.69
CA ALA A 397 -17.83 -2.10 6.10
C ALA A 397 -18.17 -3.59 6.14
N TRP A 398 -17.18 -4.43 5.88
CA TRP A 398 -17.20 -5.85 6.21
C TRP A 398 -16.24 -6.09 7.36
N SER A 399 -16.68 -6.82 8.39
CA SER A 399 -15.84 -7.19 9.52
C SER A 399 -15.76 -8.70 9.68
N GLN A 400 -14.56 -9.24 9.85
CA GLN A 400 -14.32 -10.64 10.17
C GLN A 400 -14.04 -10.78 11.67
N ALA A 401 -14.82 -11.64 12.32
CA ALA A 401 -14.62 -11.98 13.72
C ALA A 401 -14.69 -13.50 13.93
N HIS A 402 -13.77 -13.99 14.76
CA HIS A 402 -13.80 -15.35 15.29
C HIS A 402 -14.49 -15.36 16.67
N PRO A 403 -15.00 -16.49 17.16
CA PRO A 403 -15.59 -16.59 18.51
C PRO A 403 -14.54 -16.63 19.63
N ASP A 404 -13.30 -17.03 19.33
CA ASP A 404 -12.23 -17.28 20.31
C ASP A 404 -10.95 -16.45 20.09
N LYS A 405 -10.80 -15.76 18.95
CA LYS A 405 -9.67 -14.86 18.67
C LYS A 405 -9.93 -13.40 19.03
N ARG A 406 -8.95 -12.73 19.61
CA ARG A 406 -9.02 -11.32 20.04
C ARG A 406 -9.10 -10.30 18.90
N ARG A 407 -8.53 -10.62 17.74
CA ARG A 407 -8.37 -9.69 16.62
C ARG A 407 -9.62 -9.69 15.75
N VAL A 408 -10.05 -8.49 15.34
CA VAL A 408 -11.15 -8.26 14.40
C VAL A 408 -10.64 -7.41 13.27
N ARG A 409 -10.75 -7.92 12.05
CA ARG A 409 -10.45 -7.18 10.83
C ARG A 409 -11.71 -6.47 10.34
N ILE A 410 -11.59 -5.21 9.95
CA ILE A 410 -12.67 -4.40 9.38
C ILE A 410 -12.16 -3.79 8.07
N GLU A 411 -12.86 -4.05 6.97
CA GLU A 411 -12.61 -3.49 5.64
C GLU A 411 -13.75 -2.54 5.31
N SER A 412 -13.45 -1.31 4.85
CA SER A 412 -14.49 -0.29 4.72
C SER A 412 -14.24 0.69 3.59
N LEU A 413 -15.32 1.08 2.92
CA LEU A 413 -15.33 1.99 1.79
C LEU A 413 -16.51 2.96 1.91
N TRP A 414 -16.42 4.09 1.21
CA TRP A 414 -17.53 5.01 1.05
C TRP A 414 -18.74 4.33 0.37
N GLY A 415 -19.94 4.81 0.67
CA GLY A 415 -21.20 4.34 0.09
C GLY A 415 -21.55 2.88 0.40
N LEU A 416 -22.12 2.21 -0.58
CA LEU A 416 -22.73 0.88 -0.51
C LEU A 416 -21.69 -0.26 -0.48
N PRO A 417 -22.00 -1.40 0.17
CA PRO A 417 -21.07 -2.51 0.37
C PRO A 417 -20.58 -3.17 -0.92
N GLU A 418 -21.33 -3.04 -2.02
CA GLU A 418 -20.95 -3.52 -3.34
C GLU A 418 -19.63 -2.89 -3.85
N GLY A 419 -19.28 -1.69 -3.39
CA GLY A 419 -17.99 -1.09 -3.75
C GLY A 419 -16.78 -1.86 -3.19
N LEU A 420 -16.93 -2.51 -2.02
CA LEU A 420 -15.88 -3.31 -1.40
C LEU A 420 -15.53 -4.56 -2.21
N TYR A 421 -16.33 -4.92 -3.21
CA TYR A 421 -16.08 -6.08 -4.06
C TYR A 421 -14.87 -5.86 -4.96
N TRP A 422 -14.67 -4.63 -5.45
CA TRP A 422 -13.69 -4.37 -6.51
C TRP A 422 -12.73 -3.22 -6.20
N TYR A 423 -13.13 -2.25 -5.37
CA TYR A 423 -12.35 -1.02 -5.19
C TYR A 423 -11.47 -1.03 -3.95
N ALA A 424 -10.41 -0.22 -4.01
CA ALA A 424 -9.53 0.03 -2.89
C ALA A 424 -10.31 0.61 -1.70
N HIS A 425 -9.95 0.17 -0.49
CA HIS A 425 -10.70 0.39 0.73
C HIS A 425 -9.76 0.54 1.93
N ASP A 426 -10.27 1.05 3.05
CA ASP A 426 -9.52 1.17 4.30
C ASP A 426 -9.60 -0.13 5.10
N VAL A 427 -8.52 -0.48 5.79
CA VAL A 427 -8.44 -1.66 6.66
C VAL A 427 -8.13 -1.23 8.09
N PHE A 428 -8.91 -1.75 9.04
CA PHE A 428 -8.67 -1.63 10.47
C PHE A 428 -8.48 -3.01 11.07
N ASP A 429 -7.43 -3.17 11.86
CA ASP A 429 -7.16 -4.38 12.62
C ASP A 429 -7.18 -4.07 14.11
N VAL A 430 -8.25 -4.52 14.76
CA VAL A 430 -8.63 -4.14 16.11
C VAL A 430 -8.37 -5.30 17.07
N ASP A 431 -7.54 -5.09 18.09
CA ASP A 431 -7.42 -6.02 19.22
C ASP A 431 -8.49 -5.69 20.26
N THR A 432 -9.41 -6.63 20.47
CA THR A 432 -10.51 -6.49 21.45
C THR A 432 -10.08 -6.80 22.88
N ASN A 433 -8.80 -7.07 23.13
CA ASN A 433 -8.15 -7.37 24.43
C ASN A 433 -8.59 -8.69 25.10
N TYR A 434 -9.76 -9.23 24.76
CA TYR A 434 -10.35 -10.40 25.42
C TYR A 434 -10.55 -11.55 24.44
N ARG A 435 -10.23 -12.78 24.87
CA ARG A 435 -10.51 -14.02 24.10
C ARG A 435 -11.99 -14.41 24.15
N SER A 436 -12.77 -13.87 25.08
CA SER A 436 -14.22 -14.07 25.16
C SER A 436 -14.95 -12.82 25.66
N THR A 437 -16.15 -12.56 25.12
CA THR A 437 -17.07 -11.48 25.52
C THR A 437 -18.13 -11.93 26.53
N LYS A 438 -18.33 -13.24 26.74
CA LYS A 438 -19.45 -13.83 27.54
C LYS A 438 -19.56 -13.34 28.98
N ASN A 439 -18.48 -12.85 29.59
CA ASN A 439 -18.45 -12.37 30.99
C ASN A 439 -18.07 -10.89 31.12
N VAL A 440 -18.12 -10.13 30.02
CA VAL A 440 -17.72 -8.73 30.01
C VAL A 440 -18.97 -7.85 29.97
N GLN A 441 -19.30 -7.22 31.11
CA GLN A 441 -20.52 -6.40 31.24
C GLN A 441 -20.54 -5.16 30.34
N LYS A 442 -19.36 -4.59 30.04
CA LYS A 442 -19.22 -3.39 29.21
C LYS A 442 -18.04 -3.52 28.26
N ALA A 443 -18.23 -3.07 27.02
CA ALA A 443 -17.17 -3.02 26.02
C ALA A 443 -15.92 -2.30 26.59
N PRO A 444 -14.70 -2.82 26.36
CA PRO A 444 -13.48 -2.19 26.83
C PRO A 444 -13.31 -0.84 26.12
N ALA A 445 -12.93 0.19 26.87
CA ALA A 445 -12.60 1.48 26.29
C ALA A 445 -11.19 1.44 25.67
N ASN A 446 -10.97 2.21 24.61
CA ASN A 446 -9.65 2.40 23.97
C ASN A 446 -9.03 1.12 23.45
N LEU A 447 -9.72 0.43 22.54
CA LEU A 447 -9.14 -0.72 21.85
C LEU A 447 -7.90 -0.29 21.04
N SER A 448 -6.97 -1.24 20.89
CA SER A 448 -5.80 -1.06 20.03
C SER A 448 -6.22 -1.23 18.58
N ILE A 449 -6.11 -0.16 17.80
CA ILE A 449 -6.54 -0.11 16.40
C ILE A 449 -5.30 0.19 15.56
N ARG A 450 -4.96 -0.73 14.66
CA ARG A 450 -3.99 -0.49 13.58
C ARG A 450 -4.77 -0.20 12.32
N GLU A 451 -4.51 0.93 11.67
CA GLU A 451 -5.23 1.35 10.45
C GLU A 451 -4.29 1.45 9.25
N ARG A 452 -4.78 1.05 8.08
CA ARG A 452 -4.16 1.32 6.79
C ARG A 452 -5.17 1.98 5.87
N LEU A 453 -4.90 3.23 5.54
CA LEU A 453 -5.72 4.04 4.65
C LEU A 453 -5.22 3.86 3.21
N ARG A 454 -6.16 3.73 2.27
CA ARG A 454 -5.86 3.63 0.82
C ARG A 454 -6.53 4.77 0.06
N TYR A 455 -6.01 5.04 -1.14
CA TYR A 455 -6.69 5.88 -2.12
C TYR A 455 -7.98 5.19 -2.58
N LYS A 456 -9.11 5.72 -2.14
CA LYS A 456 -10.46 5.27 -2.50
C LYS A 456 -10.92 6.08 -3.70
N GLY A 457 -10.42 5.76 -4.89
CA GLY A 457 -10.72 6.53 -6.11
C GLY A 457 -12.18 6.44 -6.55
N ARG A 458 -12.83 5.31 -6.29
CA ARG A 458 -14.22 5.02 -6.68
C ARG A 458 -15.00 4.41 -5.53
N PHE A 459 -16.32 4.59 -5.55
CA PHE A 459 -17.25 3.96 -4.62
C PHE A 459 -18.64 3.83 -5.25
N VAL A 460 -19.50 2.99 -4.67
CA VAL A 460 -20.87 2.79 -5.18
C VAL A 460 -21.85 3.54 -4.30
N ALA A 461 -22.74 4.34 -4.88
CA ALA A 461 -23.77 5.05 -4.15
C ALA A 461 -24.97 5.38 -5.06
N PRO A 462 -26.14 5.71 -4.50
CA PRO A 462 -27.28 6.15 -5.29
C PRO A 462 -27.04 7.51 -5.97
N ASN A 463 -27.50 7.64 -7.21
CA ASN A 463 -27.63 8.92 -7.90
C ASN A 463 -28.94 9.65 -7.51
N ASP A 464 -29.23 10.77 -8.16
CA ASP A 464 -30.43 11.58 -7.92
C ASP A 464 -31.74 10.84 -8.25
N ASN A 465 -31.69 9.80 -9.08
CA ASN A 465 -32.84 8.96 -9.42
C ASN A 465 -32.99 7.75 -8.46
N GLY A 466 -32.03 7.51 -7.56
CA GLY A 466 -32.02 6.34 -6.68
C GLY A 466 -31.37 5.09 -7.30
N GLU A 467 -30.82 5.22 -8.50
CA GLU A 467 -30.05 4.15 -9.13
C GLU A 467 -28.66 4.08 -8.50
N TRP A 468 -28.20 2.88 -8.19
CA TRP A 468 -26.93 2.70 -7.53
C TRP A 468 -25.81 2.63 -8.57
N VAL A 469 -25.02 3.69 -8.68
CA VAL A 469 -23.99 3.87 -9.72
C VAL A 469 -22.59 3.96 -9.11
N VAL A 470 -21.58 3.89 -9.96
CA VAL A 470 -20.18 4.09 -9.57
C VAL A 470 -19.88 5.60 -9.61
N HIS A 471 -19.38 6.13 -8.50
CA HIS A 471 -18.94 7.52 -8.37
C HIS A 471 -17.42 7.59 -8.24
N ASN A 472 -16.82 8.62 -8.84
CA ASN A 472 -15.45 9.03 -8.53
C ASN A 472 -15.43 9.83 -7.23
N THR A 473 -14.48 9.55 -6.35
CA THR A 473 -14.38 10.24 -5.06
C THR A 473 -13.78 11.64 -5.22
N ALA A 474 -14.40 12.64 -4.57
CA ALA A 474 -13.88 14.00 -4.53
C ALA A 474 -12.49 14.09 -3.88
N ALA A 475 -11.67 14.97 -4.44
CA ALA A 475 -10.40 15.36 -3.86
C ALA A 475 -10.56 15.78 -2.38
N GLY A 476 -9.85 15.11 -1.48
CA GLY A 476 -9.91 15.36 -0.04
C GLY A 476 -10.81 14.39 0.72
N TYR A 477 -11.48 13.45 0.04
CA TYR A 477 -12.16 12.29 0.64
C TYR A 477 -11.56 10.96 0.17
N ASP A 478 -10.87 10.98 -0.97
CA ASP A 478 -10.11 9.88 -1.56
C ASP A 478 -9.11 9.21 -0.60
N TRP A 479 -8.37 9.98 0.20
CA TRP A 479 -7.45 9.45 1.22
C TRP A 479 -7.98 9.49 2.66
N LYS A 480 -9.11 10.17 2.90
CA LYS A 480 -9.69 10.24 4.25
C LYS A 480 -10.18 8.88 4.71
N ARG A 481 -10.11 8.66 6.01
CA ARG A 481 -10.67 7.49 6.66
C ARG A 481 -12.19 7.39 6.43
N SER A 482 -12.64 6.28 5.87
CA SER A 482 -14.06 5.95 5.62
C SER A 482 -14.89 5.89 6.92
N ILE A 483 -14.32 5.31 7.99
CA ILE A 483 -14.91 5.31 9.33
C ILE A 483 -14.35 6.49 10.13
N LYS A 484 -15.10 7.61 10.16
CA LYS A 484 -14.60 8.89 10.70
C LYS A 484 -14.15 8.82 12.16
N ARG A 485 -14.91 8.13 13.02
CA ARG A 485 -14.70 8.13 14.47
C ARG A 485 -14.17 6.81 15.00
N LYS A 486 -13.28 6.90 15.99
CA LYS A 486 -12.65 5.74 16.64
C LYS A 486 -13.67 4.85 17.37
N ASP A 487 -14.61 5.45 18.08
CA ASP A 487 -15.63 4.71 18.84
C ASP A 487 -16.55 3.86 17.95
N TRP A 488 -16.76 4.26 16.69
CA TRP A 488 -17.49 3.45 15.72
C TRP A 488 -16.70 2.19 15.31
N ILE A 489 -15.38 2.31 15.14
CA ILE A 489 -14.51 1.16 14.87
C ILE A 489 -14.53 0.20 16.08
N GLU A 490 -14.46 0.74 17.29
CA GLU A 490 -14.54 -0.03 18.54
C GLU A 490 -15.88 -0.74 18.68
N GLU A 491 -16.99 -0.06 18.39
CA GLU A 491 -18.34 -0.63 18.41
C GLU A 491 -18.51 -1.76 17.39
N ILE A 492 -18.08 -1.55 16.13
CA ILE A 492 -18.10 -2.58 15.08
C ILE A 492 -17.30 -3.80 15.55
N ALA A 493 -16.06 -3.61 16.01
CA ALA A 493 -15.19 -4.71 16.42
C ALA A 493 -15.79 -5.53 17.58
N TRP A 494 -16.25 -4.83 18.63
CA TRP A 494 -16.80 -5.49 19.82
C TRP A 494 -18.11 -6.22 19.53
N SER A 495 -19.03 -5.59 18.80
CA SER A 495 -20.30 -6.19 18.43
C SER A 495 -20.13 -7.36 17.47
N SER A 496 -19.17 -7.30 16.54
CA SER A 496 -18.83 -8.43 15.68
C SER A 496 -18.34 -9.65 16.45
N ARG A 497 -17.55 -9.44 17.51
CA ARG A 497 -17.16 -10.52 18.44
C ARG A 497 -18.35 -11.13 19.17
N LYS A 498 -19.28 -10.30 19.66
CA LYS A 498 -20.51 -10.79 20.31
C LYS A 498 -21.35 -11.63 19.35
N ILE A 499 -21.46 -11.23 18.08
CA ILE A 499 -22.17 -11.98 17.03
C ILE A 499 -21.48 -13.34 16.79
N ALA A 500 -20.15 -13.35 16.60
CA ALA A 500 -19.39 -14.59 16.40
C ALA A 500 -19.55 -15.57 17.58
N GLU A 501 -19.48 -15.06 18.81
CA GLU A 501 -19.63 -15.87 20.02
C GLU A 501 -21.05 -16.39 20.26
N ALA A 502 -22.07 -15.60 19.92
CA ALA A 502 -23.47 -16.02 20.01
C ALA A 502 -23.76 -17.17 19.03
N LEU A 503 -23.12 -17.16 17.86
CA LEU A 503 -23.25 -18.19 16.84
C LEU A 503 -22.28 -19.37 17.03
N GLY A 504 -21.26 -19.22 17.87
CA GLY A 504 -20.24 -20.24 18.11
C GLY A 504 -19.33 -20.52 16.91
N LYS A 505 -19.27 -19.61 15.93
CA LYS A 505 -18.54 -19.79 14.67
C LYS A 505 -17.94 -18.49 14.15
N SER A 506 -16.94 -18.61 13.28
CA SER A 506 -16.31 -17.48 12.62
C SER A 506 -17.27 -16.86 11.60
N VAL A 507 -17.35 -15.54 11.56
CA VAL A 507 -18.32 -14.83 10.71
C VAL A 507 -17.70 -13.62 10.01
N VAL A 508 -18.27 -13.29 8.85
CA VAL A 508 -18.16 -11.95 8.24
C VAL A 508 -19.47 -11.23 8.40
N ILE A 509 -19.41 -9.97 8.78
CA ILE A 509 -20.59 -9.15 9.04
C ILE A 509 -20.47 -7.87 8.22
N MET A 510 -21.52 -7.56 7.45
CA MET A 510 -21.72 -6.30 6.76
C MET A 510 -22.29 -5.25 7.73
N TRP A 511 -21.74 -4.06 7.68
CA TRP A 511 -22.10 -2.90 8.49
C TRP A 511 -22.41 -1.69 7.61
N PHE A 512 -23.42 -0.93 8.00
CA PHE A 512 -23.60 0.46 7.55
C PHE A 512 -22.95 1.40 8.56
N VAL A 513 -22.32 2.47 8.08
CA VAL A 513 -21.50 3.39 8.88
C VAL A 513 -21.86 4.84 8.61
N ASP A 514 -21.81 5.67 9.67
CA ASP A 514 -22.11 7.11 9.63
C ASP A 514 -23.57 7.38 9.26
N ILE A 515 -24.48 6.65 9.90
CA ILE A 515 -25.93 6.81 9.74
C ILE A 515 -26.38 8.08 10.50
N PRO A 516 -27.13 8.99 9.86
CA PRO A 516 -27.71 10.15 10.52
C PRO A 516 -28.56 9.79 11.73
N LYS A 517 -28.36 10.51 12.85
CA LYS A 517 -29.15 10.34 14.08
C LYS A 517 -30.65 10.58 13.90
N ALA A 518 -31.02 11.36 12.87
CA ALA A 518 -32.42 11.58 12.50
C ALA A 518 -33.09 10.29 11.96
N THR A 519 -32.30 9.35 11.43
CA THR A 519 -32.78 8.08 10.90
C THR A 519 -32.75 6.97 11.95
N MET A 520 -31.65 6.83 12.68
CA MET A 520 -31.45 5.74 13.65
C MET A 520 -30.67 6.21 14.89
N LYS A 521 -30.88 5.51 16.01
CA LYS A 521 -30.15 5.76 17.27
C LYS A 521 -28.66 5.46 17.14
N HIS A 522 -28.31 4.37 16.47
CA HIS A 522 -26.93 3.94 16.26
C HIS A 522 -26.37 4.56 14.98
N ALA A 523 -25.11 4.99 15.03
CA ALA A 523 -24.40 5.51 13.86
C ALA A 523 -23.78 4.39 13.01
N VAL A 524 -23.64 3.18 13.59
CA VAL A 524 -23.22 1.96 12.91
C VAL A 524 -24.22 0.85 13.20
N ILE A 525 -24.54 0.01 12.22
CA ILE A 525 -25.47 -1.11 12.43
C ILE A 525 -25.04 -2.33 11.60
N PRO A 526 -25.07 -3.55 12.18
CA PRO A 526 -24.86 -4.76 11.41
C PRO A 526 -26.11 -5.03 10.58
N TRP A 527 -25.92 -5.43 9.32
CA TRP A 527 -27.02 -5.60 8.37
C TRP A 527 -27.16 -7.04 7.85
N TYR A 528 -26.04 -7.71 7.63
CA TYR A 528 -26.01 -9.09 7.15
C TYR A 528 -24.74 -9.77 7.67
N HIS A 529 -24.82 -11.06 7.97
CA HIS A 529 -23.64 -11.86 8.28
C HIS A 529 -23.74 -13.23 7.64
N GLU A 530 -22.58 -13.84 7.47
CA GLU A 530 -22.42 -15.21 7.02
C GLU A 530 -21.23 -15.88 7.70
N GLU A 531 -21.16 -17.20 7.59
CA GLU A 531 -20.06 -17.97 8.15
C GLU A 531 -18.79 -17.79 7.31
N TRP A 532 -17.68 -17.45 7.96
CA TRP A 532 -16.37 -17.37 7.31
C TRP A 532 -15.82 -18.79 7.12
N LYS A 533 -16.01 -19.34 5.92
CA LYS A 533 -15.47 -20.64 5.48
C LYS A 533 -14.28 -20.40 4.56
N HIS A 534 -13.11 -20.19 5.13
CA HIS A 534 -11.90 -20.07 4.32
C HIS A 534 -11.24 -21.45 4.15
N GLU A 535 -11.43 -22.05 2.98
CA GLU A 535 -10.84 -23.34 2.58
C GLU A 535 -9.64 -23.16 1.61
N GLY A 536 -9.08 -21.95 1.50
CA GLY A 536 -8.01 -21.60 0.56
C GLY A 536 -6.64 -21.33 1.20
N THR A 537 -5.61 -21.24 0.35
CA THR A 537 -4.31 -20.65 0.71
C THR A 537 -4.46 -19.17 1.06
N LEU A 538 -3.65 -18.70 2.01
CA LEU A 538 -3.59 -17.28 2.40
C LEU A 538 -3.49 -16.37 1.16
N PRO A 539 -4.16 -15.20 1.17
CA PRO A 539 -4.08 -14.26 0.07
C PRO A 539 -2.62 -13.94 -0.27
N LYS A 540 -2.28 -13.87 -1.57
CA LYS A 540 -0.96 -13.44 -2.03
C LYS A 540 -1.00 -11.99 -2.50
N ALA A 541 0.00 -11.21 -2.10
CA ALA A 541 0.11 -9.83 -2.52
C ALA A 541 0.53 -9.83 -3.99
N ALA A 542 -0.05 -8.95 -4.80
CA ALA A 542 0.42 -8.76 -6.17
C ALA A 542 1.92 -8.37 -6.12
N PRO A 543 2.84 -9.18 -6.70
CA PRO A 543 4.22 -8.81 -6.79
C PRO A 543 4.29 -7.58 -7.68
N ARG A 544 4.87 -6.49 -7.16
CA ARG A 544 5.08 -5.22 -7.89
C ARG A 544 6.15 -5.33 -8.97
N LYS A 545 6.26 -6.48 -9.66
CA LYS A 545 7.29 -6.76 -10.65
C LYS A 545 6.66 -7.01 -12.01
N LYS A 546 6.64 -5.95 -12.83
CA LYS A 546 6.35 -5.97 -14.25
C LYS A 546 7.35 -6.88 -14.97
N LEU A 547 6.89 -7.95 -15.63
CA LEU A 547 7.70 -8.67 -16.63
C LEU A 547 7.54 -7.92 -17.96
N ALA A 548 8.63 -7.64 -18.65
CA ALA A 548 8.63 -6.81 -19.87
C ALA A 548 7.89 -7.45 -21.07
N SER A 549 7.65 -8.77 -21.04
CA SER A 549 7.11 -9.56 -22.16
C SER A 549 5.61 -9.91 -22.04
N SER A 550 4.91 -9.36 -21.05
CA SER A 550 3.56 -9.78 -20.70
C SER A 550 2.54 -8.67 -20.93
N GLU A 551 1.47 -8.96 -21.68
CA GLU A 551 0.35 -8.02 -21.83
C GLU A 551 -0.48 -8.00 -20.52
N GLU A 552 -0.72 -6.79 -20.00
CA GLU A 552 -1.64 -6.51 -18.89
C GLU A 552 -2.91 -5.89 -19.44
N VAL A 553 -4.07 -6.39 -19.01
CA VAL A 553 -5.38 -5.87 -19.44
C VAL A 553 -6.11 -5.28 -18.25
N THR A 554 -6.65 -4.07 -18.39
CA THR A 554 -7.56 -3.49 -17.40
C THR A 554 -8.99 -3.70 -17.86
N LEU A 555 -9.83 -4.27 -17.01
CA LEU A 555 -11.22 -4.57 -17.31
C LEU A 555 -12.13 -3.59 -16.55
N GLN A 556 -12.78 -2.69 -17.29
CA GLN A 556 -13.67 -1.66 -16.74
C GLN A 556 -15.12 -1.82 -17.22
N THR A 557 -15.31 -2.27 -18.46
CA THR A 557 -16.60 -2.32 -19.16
C THR A 557 -16.95 -3.73 -19.64
N LYS A 558 -18.20 -3.94 -20.05
CA LYS A 558 -18.59 -5.18 -20.74
C LYS A 558 -17.87 -5.35 -22.08
N SER A 559 -17.51 -4.25 -22.74
CA SER A 559 -16.73 -4.28 -23.98
C SER A 559 -15.31 -4.82 -23.74
N ASP A 560 -14.66 -4.37 -22.66
CA ASP A 560 -13.33 -4.88 -22.27
C ASP A 560 -13.36 -6.38 -21.99
N TRP A 561 -14.46 -6.86 -21.37
CA TRP A 561 -14.67 -8.27 -21.10
C TRP A 561 -14.74 -9.11 -22.38
N GLU A 562 -15.51 -8.66 -23.38
CA GLU A 562 -15.60 -9.36 -24.67
C GLU A 562 -14.28 -9.28 -25.45
N ASN A 563 -13.57 -8.16 -25.37
CA ASN A 563 -12.24 -8.02 -25.98
C ASN A 563 -11.21 -8.96 -25.33
N LEU A 564 -11.22 -9.08 -24.00
CA LEU A 564 -10.36 -10.02 -23.26
C LEU A 564 -10.60 -11.47 -23.70
N LYS A 565 -11.88 -11.88 -23.82
CA LYS A 565 -12.22 -13.22 -24.35
C LYS A 565 -11.66 -13.44 -25.75
N LYS A 566 -11.78 -12.44 -26.62
CA LYS A 566 -11.27 -12.50 -27.99
C LYS A 566 -9.74 -12.64 -28.02
N MET A 567 -9.02 -11.83 -27.22
CA MET A 567 -7.56 -11.91 -27.10
C MET A 567 -7.09 -13.29 -26.61
N CYS A 568 -7.79 -13.86 -25.63
CA CYS A 568 -7.52 -15.22 -25.15
C CYS A 568 -7.78 -16.27 -26.26
N ALA A 569 -8.87 -16.13 -27.02
CA ALA A 569 -9.19 -17.02 -28.14
C ALA A 569 -8.18 -16.93 -29.30
N GLU A 570 -7.56 -15.75 -29.50
CA GLU A 570 -6.48 -15.52 -30.46
C GLU A 570 -5.11 -16.08 -29.98
N GLY A 571 -5.03 -16.61 -28.75
CA GLY A 571 -3.81 -17.20 -28.20
C GLY A 571 -2.77 -16.19 -27.70
N ARG A 572 -3.19 -14.95 -27.37
CA ARG A 572 -2.29 -13.94 -26.80
C ARG A 572 -1.85 -14.32 -25.38
N ASN A 573 -0.59 -14.03 -25.05
CA ASN A 573 -0.03 -14.30 -23.72
C ASN A 573 -0.36 -13.17 -22.73
N ILE A 574 -1.54 -13.24 -22.14
CA ILE A 574 -1.97 -12.32 -21.08
C ILE A 574 -1.43 -12.86 -19.76
N ALA A 575 -0.66 -12.06 -19.04
CA ALA A 575 -0.16 -12.48 -17.72
C ALA A 575 -1.05 -12.02 -16.58
N ARG A 576 -1.68 -10.84 -16.72
CA ARG A 576 -2.39 -10.17 -15.62
C ARG A 576 -3.60 -9.40 -16.12
N VAL A 577 -4.69 -9.49 -15.35
CA VAL A 577 -5.92 -8.74 -15.56
C VAL A 577 -6.25 -7.93 -14.31
N LEU A 578 -6.20 -6.60 -14.41
CA LEU A 578 -6.63 -5.68 -13.36
C LEU A 578 -8.13 -5.44 -13.51
N ILE A 579 -8.91 -5.65 -12.44
CA ILE A 579 -10.35 -5.44 -12.48
C ILE A 579 -10.72 -4.12 -11.80
N GLU A 580 -11.33 -3.20 -12.56
CA GLU A 580 -11.85 -1.93 -12.06
C GLU A 580 -13.18 -1.58 -12.76
N PRO A 581 -14.27 -2.33 -12.49
CA PRO A 581 -15.52 -2.16 -13.22
C PRO A 581 -16.09 -0.74 -13.00
N ILE A 582 -16.56 -0.09 -14.06
CA ILE A 582 -17.22 1.23 -13.98
C ILE A 582 -18.73 1.14 -14.24
N GLU A 583 -19.17 0.04 -14.84
CA GLU A 583 -20.58 -0.23 -15.10
C GLU A 583 -21.27 -0.85 -13.87
N PRO A 584 -22.43 -0.33 -13.42
CA PRO A 584 -23.15 -0.85 -12.25
C PRO A 584 -23.52 -2.33 -12.35
N ASP A 585 -23.87 -2.80 -13.56
CA ASP A 585 -24.22 -4.20 -13.81
C ASP A 585 -23.03 -5.11 -13.53
N LEU A 586 -21.85 -4.74 -14.03
CA LEU A 586 -20.63 -5.54 -13.93
C LEU A 586 -20.14 -5.63 -12.48
N VAL A 587 -20.32 -4.56 -11.70
CA VAL A 587 -20.00 -4.54 -10.26
C VAL A 587 -20.77 -5.60 -9.48
N ARG A 588 -22.02 -5.91 -9.88
CA ARG A 588 -22.92 -6.80 -9.14
C ARG A 588 -23.13 -8.15 -9.78
N ASP A 589 -22.65 -8.34 -11.00
CA ASP A 589 -22.85 -9.57 -11.74
C ASP A 589 -21.99 -10.70 -11.13
N GLN A 590 -22.68 -11.58 -10.39
CA GLN A 590 -22.07 -12.79 -9.85
C GLN A 590 -21.62 -13.74 -10.96
N GLN A 591 -22.33 -13.80 -12.09
CA GLN A 591 -21.93 -14.68 -13.18
C GLN A 591 -20.63 -14.20 -13.82
N PHE A 592 -20.49 -12.89 -14.03
CA PHE A 592 -19.23 -12.29 -14.48
C PHE A 592 -18.02 -12.70 -13.62
N ALA A 593 -18.15 -12.62 -12.29
CA ALA A 593 -17.05 -13.01 -11.39
C ALA A 593 -16.69 -14.50 -11.49
N LYS A 594 -17.68 -15.38 -11.74
CA LYS A 594 -17.43 -16.82 -11.97
C LYS A 594 -16.74 -17.05 -13.31
N ASP A 595 -17.30 -16.49 -14.38
CA ASP A 595 -16.79 -16.66 -15.74
C ASP A 595 -15.35 -16.14 -15.87
N LEU A 596 -15.05 -15.02 -15.21
CA LEU A 596 -13.70 -14.47 -15.13
C LEU A 596 -12.74 -15.40 -14.39
N ALA A 597 -13.19 -16.00 -13.28
CA ALA A 597 -12.39 -16.95 -12.52
C ALA A 597 -12.07 -18.22 -13.33
N GLU A 598 -13.06 -18.75 -14.05
CA GLU A 598 -12.91 -19.91 -14.94
C GLU A 598 -11.97 -19.59 -16.11
N LEU A 599 -12.13 -18.44 -16.77
CA LEU A 599 -11.26 -18.02 -17.86
C LEU A 599 -9.81 -17.86 -17.39
N ALA A 600 -9.60 -17.22 -16.25
CA ALA A 600 -8.27 -17.04 -15.65
C ALA A 600 -7.60 -18.36 -15.31
N HIS A 601 -8.35 -19.32 -14.77
CA HIS A 601 -7.83 -20.66 -14.49
C HIS A 601 -7.42 -21.39 -15.77
N ASN A 602 -8.27 -21.36 -16.80
CA ASN A 602 -8.03 -22.07 -18.07
C ASN A 602 -6.86 -21.50 -18.87
N VAL A 603 -6.74 -20.18 -18.94
CA VAL A 603 -5.66 -19.50 -19.68
C VAL A 603 -4.39 -19.39 -18.83
N GLY A 604 -4.53 -19.36 -17.51
CA GLY A 604 -3.43 -19.30 -16.57
C GLY A 604 -2.92 -17.88 -16.29
N PHE A 605 -3.72 -16.84 -16.48
CA PHE A 605 -3.37 -15.47 -16.07
C PHE A 605 -3.73 -15.19 -14.61
N VAL A 606 -3.14 -14.13 -14.04
CA VAL A 606 -3.40 -13.68 -12.68
C VAL A 606 -4.46 -12.59 -12.68
N VAL A 607 -5.42 -12.69 -11.77
CA VAL A 607 -6.42 -11.64 -11.52
C VAL A 607 -5.93 -10.74 -10.39
N GLU A 608 -5.75 -9.45 -10.68
CA GLU A 608 -5.43 -8.44 -9.67
C GLU A 608 -6.70 -7.77 -9.14
N LEU A 609 -6.91 -7.91 -7.83
CA LEU A 609 -8.08 -7.40 -7.12
C LEU A 609 -7.71 -6.24 -6.18
N SER A 610 -8.34 -5.08 -6.37
CA SER A 610 -8.22 -3.95 -5.43
C SER A 610 -9.21 -4.01 -4.26
N GLY A 611 -10.30 -4.77 -4.42
CA GLY A 611 -11.37 -5.03 -3.45
C GLY A 611 -10.93 -5.76 -2.19
N GLY A 612 -11.86 -5.92 -1.25
CA GLY A 612 -11.67 -6.54 0.05
C GLY A 612 -11.55 -8.06 -0.01
N VAL A 613 -10.68 -8.65 0.83
CA VAL A 613 -10.60 -10.11 0.97
C VAL A 613 -11.81 -10.69 1.72
N LEU A 614 -12.56 -9.83 2.41
CA LEU A 614 -13.82 -10.19 3.06
C LEU A 614 -15.02 -10.14 2.10
N SER A 615 -14.81 -9.74 0.84
CA SER A 615 -15.87 -9.57 -0.15
C SER A 615 -16.26 -10.88 -0.82
N HIS A 616 -17.51 -10.96 -1.26
CA HIS A 616 -18.02 -12.09 -2.04
C HIS A 616 -17.24 -12.28 -3.36
N ALA A 617 -16.82 -11.19 -4.01
CA ALA A 617 -16.03 -11.26 -5.24
C ALA A 617 -14.70 -12.02 -5.06
N TYR A 618 -13.97 -11.75 -3.97
CA TYR A 618 -12.72 -12.46 -3.65
C TYR A 618 -12.95 -13.98 -3.51
N TYR A 619 -14.01 -14.37 -2.81
CA TYR A 619 -14.35 -15.78 -2.65
C TYR A 619 -14.71 -16.45 -3.96
N MET A 620 -15.51 -15.79 -4.80
CA MET A 620 -15.90 -16.35 -6.09
C MET A 620 -14.69 -16.60 -6.96
N LEU A 621 -13.79 -15.62 -7.05
CA LEU A 621 -12.55 -15.75 -7.81
C LEU A 621 -11.69 -16.90 -7.27
N THR A 622 -11.47 -16.98 -5.96
CA THR A 622 -10.61 -18.02 -5.37
C THR A 622 -11.22 -19.43 -5.42
N SER A 623 -12.55 -19.53 -5.31
CA SER A 623 -13.26 -20.83 -5.29
C SER A 623 -13.15 -21.62 -6.60
N SER A 624 -12.99 -20.94 -7.74
CA SER A 624 -12.84 -21.58 -9.06
C SER A 624 -11.37 -21.94 -9.42
N GLY A 625 -10.44 -21.89 -8.46
CA GLY A 625 -9.03 -22.21 -8.69
C GLY A 625 -8.25 -21.13 -9.45
N CYS A 626 -8.81 -19.92 -9.58
CA CYS A 626 -8.14 -18.76 -10.17
C CYS A 626 -7.01 -18.27 -9.26
N ARG A 627 -5.89 -17.84 -9.87
CA ARG A 627 -4.82 -17.14 -9.16
C ARG A 627 -5.21 -15.68 -8.96
N VAL A 628 -5.64 -15.37 -7.74
CA VAL A 628 -6.00 -14.01 -7.33
C VAL A 628 -4.87 -13.40 -6.52
N GLU A 629 -4.46 -12.21 -6.89
CA GLU A 629 -3.52 -11.39 -6.14
C GLU A 629 -4.18 -10.09 -5.73
N CYS A 630 -4.06 -9.73 -4.45
CA CYS A 630 -4.64 -8.48 -3.96
C CYS A 630 -3.61 -7.36 -4.08
N ALA A 631 -4.06 -6.20 -4.60
CA ALA A 631 -3.19 -5.04 -4.83
C ALA A 631 -2.52 -4.51 -3.55
N ASP A 632 -3.14 -4.76 -2.39
CA ASP A 632 -2.54 -4.44 -1.09
C ASP A 632 -3.04 -5.40 0.00
N LEU A 633 -2.16 -6.28 0.46
CA LEU A 633 -2.41 -7.17 1.59
C LEU A 633 -1.87 -6.60 2.88
N TYR A 634 -2.69 -5.79 3.55
CA TYR A 634 -2.38 -5.40 4.92
C TYR A 634 -2.72 -6.51 5.90
N ALA A 635 -1.80 -6.79 6.83
CA ALA A 635 -1.99 -7.70 7.96
C ALA A 635 -2.23 -9.19 7.62
N THR A 636 -1.92 -9.63 6.39
CA THR A 636 -1.66 -11.07 6.13
C THR A 636 -0.18 -11.38 6.16
N GLU A 637 0.67 -10.40 5.83
CA GLU A 637 2.08 -10.41 6.21
C GLU A 637 2.18 -9.74 7.57
N GLU A 638 1.96 -10.53 8.62
CA GLU A 638 2.54 -10.19 9.92
C GLU A 638 4.02 -9.96 9.66
N GLY A 639 4.57 -8.81 10.06
CA GLY A 639 6.00 -8.62 10.01
C GLY A 639 6.62 -9.69 10.89
N GLU A 640 7.10 -10.78 10.29
CA GLU A 640 7.80 -11.83 10.99
C GLU A 640 9.05 -11.18 11.57
N LEU A 641 9.03 -10.94 12.88
CA LEU A 641 10.23 -10.58 13.61
C LEU A 641 10.97 -11.88 13.85
N GLU A 642 12.01 -12.12 13.06
CA GLU A 642 12.90 -13.25 13.27
C GLU A 642 13.73 -13.00 14.53
N PHE A 643 13.47 -13.81 15.55
CA PHE A 643 14.26 -13.84 16.78
C PHE A 643 15.09 -15.12 16.82
N ASN A 644 16.41 -14.98 16.92
CA ASN A 644 17.35 -16.10 17.04
C ASN A 644 17.92 -16.20 18.46
N LYS A 645 17.04 -16.15 19.47
CA LYS A 645 17.42 -16.16 20.90
C LYS A 645 16.81 -17.32 21.68
N LEU A 646 17.54 -17.78 22.69
CA LEU A 646 17.04 -18.75 23.66
C LEU A 646 16.10 -18.04 24.63
N VAL A 647 14.91 -18.61 24.87
CA VAL A 647 13.89 -18.04 25.76
C VAL A 647 13.53 -19.03 26.88
N ARG A 648 13.00 -18.51 27.99
CA ARG A 648 12.45 -19.34 29.08
C ARG A 648 11.18 -20.07 28.65
N ASP A 649 10.94 -21.23 29.24
CA ASP A 649 9.88 -22.17 28.85
C ASP A 649 8.46 -21.58 28.78
N LYS A 650 8.13 -20.59 29.62
CA LYS A 650 6.78 -19.98 29.71
C LYS A 650 6.59 -18.74 28.82
N ILE A 651 7.63 -18.28 28.14
CA ILE A 651 7.54 -17.11 27.25
C ILE A 651 6.62 -17.36 26.05
N PRO A 652 6.70 -18.52 25.34
CA PRO A 652 5.83 -18.79 24.20
C PRO A 652 4.33 -18.76 24.58
N ASP A 653 3.96 -19.31 25.73
CA ASP A 653 2.57 -19.30 26.22
C ASP A 653 2.07 -17.88 26.48
N THR A 654 2.94 -17.01 27.00
CA THR A 654 2.61 -15.60 27.26
C THR A 654 2.41 -14.82 25.96
N ILE A 655 3.21 -15.11 24.93
CA ILE A 655 3.09 -14.51 23.60
C ILE A 655 1.79 -15.00 22.94
N ASN A 656 1.50 -16.30 22.98
CA ASN A 656 0.25 -16.87 22.50
C ASN A 656 -0.98 -16.28 23.23
N ALA A 657 -0.90 -16.05 24.55
CA ALA A 657 -1.95 -15.39 25.33
C ALA A 657 -2.24 -13.96 24.85
N ARG A 658 -1.23 -13.28 24.29
CA ARG A 658 -1.37 -11.95 23.67
C ARG A 658 -1.96 -11.98 22.26
N GLY A 659 -2.09 -13.17 21.66
CA GLY A 659 -2.70 -13.37 20.34
C GLY A 659 -1.71 -13.32 19.19
N GLU A 660 -0.41 -13.45 19.47
CA GLU A 660 0.67 -13.60 18.48
C GLU A 660 0.99 -15.09 18.27
N GLU A 661 1.40 -15.47 17.06
CA GLU A 661 1.82 -16.85 16.74
C GLU A 661 3.34 -17.00 16.93
N VAL A 662 3.78 -18.09 17.60
CA VAL A 662 5.20 -18.34 17.88
C VAL A 662 5.68 -19.58 17.16
N LYS A 663 6.71 -19.44 16.32
CA LYS A 663 7.48 -20.55 15.77
C LYS A 663 8.66 -20.87 16.69
N LEU A 664 8.81 -22.12 17.09
CA LEU A 664 9.86 -22.57 18.02
C LEU A 664 10.80 -23.59 17.38
N LEU A 665 12.09 -23.46 17.66
CA LEU A 665 13.10 -24.48 17.42
C LEU A 665 13.52 -25.10 18.75
N LYS A 666 13.52 -26.42 18.83
CA LYS A 666 14.06 -27.13 20.00
C LYS A 666 15.56 -27.37 19.80
N LEU A 667 16.37 -26.88 20.73
CA LEU A 667 17.84 -27.04 20.70
C LEU A 667 18.28 -28.21 21.57
N GLU A 668 19.20 -29.03 21.05
CA GLU A 668 19.79 -30.18 21.75
C GLU A 668 21.31 -30.26 21.49
N GLY A 669 22.06 -30.97 22.34
CA GLY A 669 23.49 -31.21 22.17
C GLY A 669 24.36 -29.94 22.09
N GLU A 670 25.27 -29.88 21.11
CA GLU A 670 26.21 -28.77 20.94
C GLU A 670 25.51 -27.43 20.61
N ALA A 671 24.38 -27.48 19.91
CA ALA A 671 23.60 -26.28 19.58
C ALA A 671 23.04 -25.61 20.84
N LEU A 672 22.56 -26.41 21.81
CA LEU A 672 22.10 -25.91 23.11
C LEU A 672 23.25 -25.32 23.92
N ILE A 673 24.42 -25.97 23.94
CA ILE A 673 25.61 -25.47 24.63
C ILE A 673 26.04 -24.11 24.06
N LEU A 674 26.05 -23.96 22.74
CA LEU A 674 26.40 -22.69 22.09
C LEU A 674 25.36 -21.60 22.39
N ALA A 675 24.07 -21.93 22.36
CA ALA A 675 23.00 -20.99 22.67
C ALA A 675 23.05 -20.51 24.13
N LEU A 676 23.30 -21.42 25.09
CA LEU A 676 23.49 -21.07 26.50
C LEU A 676 24.74 -20.21 26.72
N LYS A 677 25.86 -20.52 26.05
CA LYS A 677 27.06 -19.66 26.10
C LYS A 677 26.80 -18.26 25.58
N ARG A 678 26.02 -18.12 24.49
CA ARG A 678 25.58 -16.80 23.98
C ARG A 678 24.70 -16.09 24.98
N LYS A 679 23.74 -16.81 25.59
CA LYS A 679 22.84 -16.24 26.60
C LYS A 679 23.60 -15.74 27.82
N VAL A 680 24.61 -16.47 28.31
CA VAL A 680 25.49 -16.00 29.40
C VAL A 680 26.18 -14.66 29.06
N VAL A 681 26.59 -14.44 27.81
CA VAL A 681 27.19 -13.17 27.39
C VAL A 681 26.14 -12.05 27.32
N GLU A 682 24.93 -12.36 26.85
CA GLU A 682 23.79 -11.44 26.82
C GLU A 682 23.45 -10.94 28.24
N GLU A 683 23.19 -11.84 29.19
CA GLU A 683 22.86 -11.47 30.58
C GLU A 683 24.02 -10.71 31.25
N ALA A 684 25.28 -11.07 30.97
CA ALA A 684 26.43 -10.37 31.53
C ALA A 684 26.56 -8.92 31.02
N LEU A 685 26.12 -8.66 29.78
CA LEU A 685 26.04 -7.30 29.23
C LEU A 685 24.80 -6.55 29.75
N GLU A 686 23.71 -7.23 30.05
CA GLU A 686 22.54 -6.62 30.71
C GLU A 686 22.86 -6.20 32.15
N VAL A 687 23.63 -7.01 32.90
CA VAL A 687 24.19 -6.62 34.22
C VAL A 687 25.06 -5.36 34.11
N LEU A 688 25.84 -5.23 33.05
CA LEU A 688 26.67 -4.05 32.80
C LEU A 688 25.83 -2.79 32.53
N ASP A 689 24.70 -2.95 31.83
CA ASP A 689 23.82 -1.85 31.39
C ASP A 689 22.79 -1.45 32.46
N ALA A 690 22.57 -2.30 33.46
CA ALA A 690 21.61 -2.10 34.54
C ALA A 690 21.98 -0.87 35.41
N LYS A 691 21.01 0.04 35.57
CA LYS A 691 21.24 1.35 36.23
C LYS A 691 20.84 1.38 37.69
N THR A 692 19.87 0.55 38.08
CA THR A 692 19.36 0.51 39.44
C THR A 692 19.76 -0.78 40.14
N SER A 693 19.82 -0.77 41.47
CA SER A 693 20.12 -1.97 42.24
C SER A 693 19.08 -3.08 42.05
N MET A 694 17.83 -2.73 41.73
CA MET A 694 16.78 -3.73 41.44
C MET A 694 17.03 -4.40 40.08
N ASP A 695 17.30 -3.60 39.04
CA ASP A 695 17.64 -4.13 37.72
C ASP A 695 18.89 -5.04 37.81
N ILE A 696 19.94 -4.60 38.51
CA ILE A 696 21.16 -5.39 38.71
C ILE A 696 20.88 -6.74 39.39
N ILE A 697 19.94 -6.80 40.35
CA ILE A 697 19.57 -8.05 41.02
C ILE A 697 18.86 -8.99 40.04
N GLU A 698 17.95 -8.48 39.22
CA GLU A 698 17.24 -9.26 38.20
C GLU A 698 18.24 -9.83 37.17
N GLU A 699 19.12 -8.99 36.61
CA GLU A 699 20.09 -9.44 35.61
C GLU A 699 21.15 -10.39 36.19
N LEU A 700 21.56 -10.20 37.46
CA LEU A 700 22.45 -11.16 38.14
C LEU A 700 21.79 -12.51 38.38
N ALA A 701 20.48 -12.53 38.67
CA ALA A 701 19.73 -13.77 38.82
C ALA A 701 19.63 -14.52 37.47
N ASP A 702 19.43 -13.80 36.38
CA ASP A 702 19.35 -14.38 35.04
C ASP A 702 20.73 -14.88 34.55
N LEU A 703 21.81 -14.17 34.86
CA LEU A 703 23.18 -14.64 34.65
C LEU A 703 23.49 -15.92 35.45
N GLN A 704 23.00 -16.02 36.69
CA GLN A 704 23.15 -17.25 37.50
C GLN A 704 22.37 -18.41 36.90
N GLU A 705 21.11 -18.19 36.50
CA GLU A 705 20.27 -19.22 35.88
C GLU A 705 20.91 -19.76 34.60
N THR A 706 21.40 -18.89 33.73
CA THR A 706 22.04 -19.30 32.47
C THR A 706 23.36 -20.04 32.68
N ALA A 707 24.16 -19.64 33.67
CA ALA A 707 25.39 -20.33 34.06
C ALA A 707 25.10 -21.72 34.65
N SER A 708 24.10 -21.84 35.53
CA SER A 708 23.66 -23.12 36.10
C SER A 708 23.08 -24.05 35.03
N ALA A 709 22.26 -23.52 34.10
CA ALA A 709 21.75 -24.29 32.97
C ALA A 709 22.89 -24.83 32.09
N LEU A 710 23.93 -24.03 31.83
CA LEU A 710 25.12 -24.47 31.09
C LEU A 710 25.91 -25.56 31.82
N ALA A 711 26.13 -25.40 33.14
CA ALA A 711 26.81 -26.39 33.96
C ALA A 711 26.06 -27.73 33.97
N ASN A 712 24.73 -27.68 34.11
CA ASN A 712 23.86 -28.85 34.08
C ASN A 712 23.95 -29.61 32.76
N VAL A 713 23.90 -28.91 31.62
CA VAL A 713 24.01 -29.53 30.29
C VAL A 713 25.39 -30.17 30.06
N LEU A 714 26.45 -29.60 30.64
CA LEU A 714 27.81 -30.14 30.55
C LEU A 714 28.11 -31.22 31.61
N GLY A 715 27.16 -31.52 32.50
CA GLY A 715 27.35 -32.48 33.61
C GLY A 715 28.34 -32.03 34.68
N ILE A 716 28.60 -30.72 34.77
CA ILE A 716 29.49 -30.12 35.78
C ILE A 716 28.69 -29.93 37.06
N LYS A 717 29.19 -30.42 38.20
CA LYS A 717 28.51 -30.22 39.49
C LYS A 717 28.86 -28.85 40.04
N ASP A 718 27.89 -28.19 40.66
CA ASP A 718 28.12 -26.89 41.33
C ASP A 718 29.28 -26.93 42.34
N LYS A 719 29.46 -28.08 42.99
CA LYS A 719 30.57 -28.31 43.92
C LYS A 719 31.95 -28.14 43.25
N ASP A 720 32.09 -28.59 42.01
CA ASP A 720 33.36 -28.54 41.27
C ASP A 720 33.70 -27.09 40.91
N ILE A 721 32.70 -26.30 40.51
CA ILE A 721 32.85 -24.86 40.23
C ILE A 721 33.24 -24.12 41.52
N GLU A 722 32.57 -24.43 42.63
CA GLU A 722 32.82 -23.78 43.93
C GLU A 722 34.19 -24.14 44.52
N GLU A 723 34.66 -25.37 44.34
CA GLU A 723 36.00 -25.81 44.74
C GLU A 723 37.07 -25.05 43.96
N VAL A 724 36.94 -24.97 42.62
CA VAL A 724 37.84 -24.18 41.76
C VAL A 724 37.83 -22.70 42.13
N ARG A 725 36.66 -22.13 42.47
CA ARG A 725 36.53 -20.74 42.92
C ARG A 725 37.26 -20.51 44.24
N LYS A 726 37.08 -21.39 45.23
CA LYS A 726 37.77 -21.32 46.53
C LYS A 726 39.28 -21.47 46.39
N GLU A 727 39.73 -22.41 45.57
CA GLU A 727 41.16 -22.58 45.27
C GLU A 727 41.77 -21.33 44.64
N LYS A 728 41.12 -20.75 43.63
CA LYS A 728 41.59 -19.51 42.99
C LYS A 728 41.61 -18.36 43.99
N LYS A 729 40.59 -18.25 44.85
CA LYS A 729 40.54 -17.24 45.91
C LYS A 729 41.68 -17.41 46.93
N ALA A 730 42.01 -18.65 47.31
CA ALA A 730 43.11 -18.93 48.22
C ALA A 730 44.49 -18.66 47.58
N LYS A 731 44.67 -19.04 46.30
CA LYS A 731 45.94 -18.90 45.57
C LYS A 731 46.21 -17.47 45.08
N ARG A 732 45.18 -16.74 44.65
CA ARG A 732 45.30 -15.44 43.95
C ARG A 732 44.58 -14.28 44.64
N GLY A 733 43.86 -14.54 45.73
CA GLY A 733 42.99 -13.57 46.38
C GLY A 733 41.63 -13.41 45.68
N GLY A 734 40.74 -12.60 46.25
CA GLY A 734 39.52 -12.13 45.61
C GLY A 734 39.60 -10.65 45.26
N PHE A 735 38.48 -10.06 44.86
CA PHE A 735 38.40 -8.66 44.44
C PHE A 735 38.16 -7.68 45.61
N GLU A 736 38.22 -8.15 46.87
CA GLU A 736 37.91 -7.33 48.06
C GLU A 736 38.83 -6.12 48.24
N LYS A 737 40.06 -6.19 47.71
CA LYS A 737 41.03 -5.08 47.78
C LYS A 737 40.82 -4.00 46.71
N GLY A 738 39.94 -4.22 45.72
CA GLY A 738 39.61 -3.22 44.69
C GLY A 738 40.80 -2.74 43.84
N LEU A 739 41.79 -3.59 43.60
CA LEU A 739 43.02 -3.20 42.90
C LEU A 739 42.84 -3.26 41.37
N MET A 740 43.28 -2.21 40.68
CA MET A 740 43.37 -2.15 39.21
C MET A 740 44.83 -1.97 38.79
N LEU A 741 45.30 -2.79 37.85
CA LEU A 741 46.67 -2.75 37.35
C LEU A 741 46.79 -1.71 36.21
N GLU A 742 47.48 -0.59 36.44
CA GLU A 742 47.62 0.48 35.45
C GLU A 742 48.76 0.22 34.45
N LYS A 743 49.92 -0.26 34.92
CA LYS A 743 51.07 -0.61 34.08
C LYS A 743 51.99 -1.59 34.80
N THR A 744 52.75 -2.38 34.03
CA THR A 744 53.88 -3.17 34.53
C THR A 744 55.12 -2.80 33.75
N ALA A 745 56.23 -2.53 34.43
CA ALA A 745 57.53 -2.30 33.80
C ALA A 745 58.57 -3.24 34.42
N LEU A 746 59.55 -3.65 33.63
CA LEU A 746 60.75 -4.29 34.17
C LEU A 746 61.51 -3.24 34.99
N ALA A 747 61.90 -3.61 36.21
CA ALA A 747 62.70 -2.72 37.05
C ALA A 747 64.01 -2.37 36.32
N SER A 748 64.30 -1.08 36.20
CA SER A 748 65.56 -0.60 35.61
C SER A 748 66.71 -1.00 36.52
N SER A 749 67.77 -1.58 35.95
CA SER A 749 69.00 -1.93 36.69
C SER A 749 69.78 -0.71 37.22
N LEU A 750 69.33 0.52 36.94
CA LEU A 750 69.97 1.78 37.35
C LEU A 750 69.09 2.65 38.28
N SER A 751 67.93 2.18 38.74
CA SER A 751 67.14 2.97 39.69
C SER A 751 67.79 2.97 41.08
N GLN A 752 68.24 4.13 41.56
CA GLN A 752 68.66 4.32 42.95
C GLN A 752 67.48 3.98 43.87
N MET A 753 67.59 2.88 44.62
CA MET A 753 66.71 2.59 45.73
C MET A 753 67.04 3.58 46.86
N GLN A 754 66.09 4.42 47.25
CA GLN A 754 66.17 5.05 48.57
C GLN A 754 65.98 3.94 49.60
N SER A 755 67.07 3.57 50.26
CA SER A 755 67.10 2.68 51.41
C SER A 755 66.61 3.45 52.64
N ASP A 756 65.48 3.04 53.22
CA ASP A 756 65.31 3.13 54.67
C ASP A 756 66.00 1.90 55.27
N ASP A 757 66.83 2.15 56.30
CA ASP A 757 67.66 1.17 57.01
C ASP A 757 66.80 0.09 57.70
N ASP A 758 66.74 -1.11 57.11
CA ASP A 758 66.93 -2.43 57.72
C ASP A 758 66.37 -3.50 56.76
N ASP A 759 67.26 -4.32 56.20
CA ASP A 759 67.05 -5.43 55.25
C ASP A 759 67.15 -5.10 53.72
N PRO A 760 68.31 -5.34 53.09
CA PRO A 760 68.51 -5.16 51.65
C PRO A 760 67.80 -6.20 50.75
N PHE A 761 67.06 -7.15 51.33
CA PHE A 761 66.23 -8.13 50.61
C PHE A 761 64.71 -7.92 50.75
N ALA A 762 64.28 -6.81 51.37
CA ALA A 762 62.87 -6.49 51.47
C ALA A 762 62.25 -6.25 50.08
N LEU A 763 61.34 -7.14 49.66
CA LEU A 763 60.52 -6.95 48.47
C LEU A 763 59.70 -5.66 48.62
N SER A 764 59.91 -4.68 47.73
CA SER A 764 59.13 -3.46 47.70
C SER A 764 57.63 -3.80 47.60
N LEU A 765 56.84 -3.42 48.61
CA LEU A 765 55.39 -3.60 48.58
C LEU A 765 54.82 -2.83 47.37
N PRO A 766 53.80 -3.38 46.68
CA PRO A 766 53.17 -2.69 45.56
C PRO A 766 52.62 -1.34 46.02
N HIS A 767 53.10 -0.27 45.39
CA HIS A 767 52.71 1.10 45.69
C HIS A 767 51.35 1.42 45.05
N ILE A 768 50.37 1.83 45.86
CA ILE A 768 49.09 2.35 45.36
C ILE A 768 49.29 3.83 45.05
N GLU A 769 49.43 4.17 43.77
CA GLU A 769 49.70 5.53 43.30
C GLU A 769 48.51 6.49 43.51
N LYS A 770 47.27 5.99 43.33
CA LYS A 770 46.03 6.76 43.50
C LYS A 770 44.85 5.85 43.84
N THR A 771 43.87 6.39 44.59
CA THR A 771 42.55 5.77 44.80
C THR A 771 41.50 6.63 44.12
N ILE A 772 40.65 6.00 43.30
CA ILE A 772 39.57 6.66 42.56
C ILE A 772 38.23 6.15 43.08
N SER A 773 37.20 7.01 43.05
CA SER A 773 35.84 6.66 43.49
C SER A 773 34.77 7.04 42.48
N GLN A 774 35.09 7.91 41.52
CA GLN A 774 34.15 8.36 40.49
C GLN A 774 34.43 7.59 39.19
N PRO A 775 33.40 7.09 38.48
CA PRO A 775 33.58 6.30 37.25
C PRO A 775 34.37 7.03 36.15
N GLU A 776 34.25 8.36 36.07
CA GLU A 776 34.93 9.20 35.07
C GLU A 776 36.46 9.24 35.27
N GLN A 777 36.95 8.79 36.43
CA GLN A 777 38.38 8.72 36.75
C GLN A 777 39.04 7.42 36.28
N LEU A 778 38.25 6.46 35.75
CA LEU A 778 38.79 5.24 35.15
C LEU A 778 39.62 5.59 33.91
N PRO A 779 40.79 4.97 33.71
CA PRO A 779 41.62 5.25 32.55
C PRO A 779 40.91 4.87 31.26
N TYR A 780 41.06 5.70 30.23
CA TYR A 780 40.58 5.40 28.89
C TYR A 780 41.31 4.18 28.31
N TYR A 781 40.58 3.37 27.55
CA TYR A 781 41.18 2.26 26.82
C TYR A 781 42.18 2.77 25.79
N PRO A 782 43.35 2.13 25.64
CA PRO A 782 44.23 2.41 24.50
C PRO A 782 43.49 2.05 23.21
N HIS A 783 43.37 3.01 22.29
CA HIS A 783 42.76 2.80 20.97
C HIS A 783 43.88 2.67 19.94
N ASP A 784 44.26 1.45 19.57
CA ASP A 784 45.16 1.22 18.44
C ASP A 784 44.36 1.14 17.15
N ILE A 785 44.46 2.19 16.32
CA ILE A 785 44.04 2.14 14.92
C ILE A 785 45.28 1.96 14.07
N HIS A 786 45.32 0.86 13.34
CA HIS A 786 46.35 0.61 12.34
C HIS A 786 45.79 0.81 10.94
N SER A 787 46.54 1.52 10.11
CA SER A 787 46.25 1.71 8.69
C SER A 787 47.36 1.06 7.87
N ASP A 788 47.02 -0.03 7.19
CA ASP A 788 47.92 -0.78 6.33
C ASP A 788 47.73 -0.39 4.86
N LYS A 789 48.84 -0.33 4.12
CA LYS A 789 48.82 -0.22 2.66
C LYS A 789 48.85 -1.62 2.06
N ARG A 790 47.89 -1.95 1.19
CA ARG A 790 47.85 -3.26 0.51
C ARG A 790 47.52 -3.09 -0.97
N TYR A 791 47.77 -4.15 -1.72
CA TYR A 791 47.32 -4.29 -3.10
C TYR A 791 46.53 -5.60 -3.19
N ASP A 792 45.36 -5.55 -3.83
CA ASP A 792 44.57 -6.75 -4.05
C ASP A 792 45.20 -7.66 -5.13
N SER A 793 44.60 -8.84 -5.38
CA SER A 793 45.09 -9.80 -6.38
C SER A 793 45.10 -9.28 -7.83
N GLN A 794 44.47 -8.13 -8.08
CA GLN A 794 44.43 -7.46 -9.39
C GLN A 794 45.39 -6.25 -9.44
N GLY A 795 46.13 -6.00 -8.37
CA GLY A 795 47.10 -4.89 -8.26
C GLY A 795 46.46 -3.54 -7.93
N ILE A 796 45.20 -3.51 -7.47
CA ILE A 796 44.51 -2.29 -7.07
C ILE A 796 44.94 -1.91 -5.66
N PHE A 797 45.30 -0.63 -5.51
CA PHE A 797 45.73 -0.07 -4.22
C PHE A 797 44.57 0.05 -3.24
N GLU A 798 44.73 -0.50 -2.04
CA GLU A 798 43.75 -0.43 -0.97
C GLU A 798 44.37 0.04 0.37
N ARG A 799 43.50 0.57 1.23
CA ARG A 799 43.81 0.96 2.61
C ARG A 799 42.97 0.10 3.55
N GLN A 800 43.63 -0.74 4.34
CA GLN A 800 42.97 -1.53 5.36
C GLN A 800 43.10 -0.83 6.72
N PHE A 801 41.98 -0.69 7.43
CA PHE A 801 41.95 -0.16 8.79
C PHE A 801 41.58 -1.29 9.76
N SER A 802 42.39 -1.44 10.81
CA SER A 802 42.14 -2.39 11.89
C SER A 802 42.01 -1.65 13.20
N LEU A 803 40.93 -1.93 13.94
CA LEU A 803 40.60 -1.33 15.21
C LEU A 803 40.18 -2.44 16.19
N ALA A 804 40.78 -2.46 17.37
CA ALA A 804 40.40 -3.35 18.46
C ALA A 804 39.79 -2.52 19.61
N LEU A 805 38.60 -2.91 20.07
CA LEU A 805 37.88 -2.23 21.13
C LEU A 805 37.33 -3.23 22.15
N PRO A 806 37.28 -2.88 23.45
CA PRO A 806 36.67 -3.73 24.45
C PRO A 806 35.16 -3.82 24.26
N ALA A 807 34.59 -5.02 24.31
CA ALA A 807 33.14 -5.23 24.13
C ALA A 807 32.25 -4.56 25.20
N HIS A 808 32.82 -4.18 26.36
CA HIS A 808 32.10 -3.55 27.47
C HIS A 808 32.17 -2.01 27.46
N GLY A 809 32.94 -1.38 26.57
CA GLY A 809 33.02 0.08 26.52
C GLY A 809 31.78 0.72 25.90
N GLU A 810 31.49 1.97 26.29
CA GLU A 810 30.42 2.79 25.71
C GLU A 810 31.00 3.95 24.88
N ASN A 811 30.29 4.33 23.80
CA ASN A 811 30.54 5.55 23.02
C ASN A 811 32.00 5.76 22.60
N PHE A 812 32.54 4.85 21.80
CA PHE A 812 33.91 5.00 21.29
C PHE A 812 33.98 6.14 20.27
N ARG A 813 34.87 7.10 20.54
CA ARG A 813 35.28 8.15 19.62
C ARG A 813 36.74 7.98 19.27
N PRO A 814 37.07 6.98 18.44
CA PRO A 814 38.41 6.86 17.91
C PRO A 814 38.88 8.16 17.23
N PRO A 815 40.19 8.46 17.25
CA PRO A 815 40.73 9.64 16.58
C PRO A 815 40.48 9.57 15.07
N ARG A 816 40.29 10.75 14.45
CA ARG A 816 40.20 10.86 12.99
C ARG A 816 41.52 10.44 12.36
N VAL A 817 41.45 9.61 11.33
CA VAL A 817 42.64 9.11 10.63
C VAL A 817 42.69 9.70 9.24
N ASN A 818 43.76 10.46 8.96
CA ASN A 818 44.04 10.92 7.60
C ASN A 818 44.75 9.79 6.84
N PHE A 819 44.32 9.56 5.61
CA PHE A 819 44.91 8.55 4.74
C PHE A 819 44.83 9.00 3.28
N THR A 820 45.56 8.29 2.42
CA THR A 820 45.58 8.58 1.00
C THR A 820 45.14 7.39 0.16
N LEU A 821 44.41 7.66 -0.92
CA LEU A 821 44.09 6.68 -1.97
C LEU A 821 44.57 7.22 -3.32
N GLU A 822 44.98 6.31 -4.20
CA GLU A 822 45.36 6.65 -5.57
C GLU A 822 44.14 6.55 -6.48
N SER A 823 43.90 7.58 -7.29
CA SER A 823 42.89 7.51 -8.35
C SER A 823 43.38 6.64 -9.52
N SER A 824 42.47 6.28 -10.43
CA SER A 824 42.79 5.59 -11.69
C SER A 824 43.91 6.27 -12.49
N ASP A 825 44.05 7.58 -12.32
CA ASP A 825 45.00 8.43 -13.02
C ASP A 825 46.34 8.57 -12.27
N LYS A 826 46.56 7.75 -11.22
CA LYS A 826 47.73 7.76 -10.32
C LYS A 826 47.90 9.03 -9.48
N ASN A 827 46.84 9.83 -9.34
CA ASN A 827 46.87 11.00 -8.45
C ASN A 827 46.45 10.59 -7.03
N THR A 828 47.33 10.88 -6.06
CA THR A 828 47.07 10.63 -4.64
C THR A 828 46.11 11.67 -4.07
N HIS A 829 44.95 11.24 -3.59
CA HIS A 829 43.97 12.08 -2.91
C HIS A 829 43.99 11.79 -1.40
N GLU A 830 43.90 12.84 -0.60
CA GLU A 830 43.82 12.73 0.86
C GLU A 830 42.36 12.60 1.30
N TYR A 831 42.12 11.66 2.21
CA TYR A 831 40.82 11.35 2.78
C TYR A 831 40.93 11.33 4.30
N ILE A 832 39.82 11.61 4.97
CA ILE A 832 39.67 11.56 6.41
C ILE A 832 38.68 10.45 6.74
N LEU A 833 39.12 9.47 7.54
CA LEU A 833 38.27 8.44 8.12
C LEU A 833 37.76 8.94 9.49
N ASP A 834 36.44 9.00 9.63
CA ASP A 834 35.72 9.36 10.86
C ASP A 834 34.82 8.18 11.27
N LEU A 835 35.16 7.55 12.40
CA LEU A 835 34.48 6.37 12.92
C LEU A 835 33.69 6.76 14.18
N HIS A 836 32.40 6.43 14.21
CA HIS A 836 31.56 6.62 15.39
C HIS A 836 30.94 5.30 15.80
N MET A 837 31.24 4.81 17.01
CA MET A 837 30.76 3.52 17.48
C MET A 837 29.92 3.67 18.74
N GLU A 838 28.74 3.06 18.73
CA GLU A 838 27.75 3.07 19.81
C GLU A 838 27.45 1.60 20.17
N ARG A 839 27.38 1.27 21.46
CA ARG A 839 26.90 -0.04 21.95
C ARG A 839 25.53 0.14 22.60
N THR A 840 24.64 -0.83 22.43
CA THR A 840 23.34 -0.88 23.13
C THR A 840 23.04 -2.34 23.45
N GLY A 841 23.07 -2.74 24.72
CA GLY A 841 22.99 -4.17 25.08
C GLY A 841 24.14 -4.97 24.47
N SER A 842 23.81 -6.12 23.88
CA SER A 842 24.77 -6.96 23.14
C SER A 842 25.13 -6.43 21.74
N ASP A 843 24.47 -5.38 21.25
CA ASP A 843 24.63 -4.89 19.89
C ASP A 843 25.66 -3.76 19.80
N LEU A 844 26.55 -3.85 18.80
CA LEU A 844 27.53 -2.82 18.47
C LEU A 844 27.20 -2.19 17.11
N ARG A 845 26.97 -0.88 17.09
CA ARG A 845 26.72 -0.11 15.88
C ARG A 845 27.95 0.73 15.53
N CYS A 846 28.50 0.51 14.34
CA CYS A 846 29.59 1.33 13.78
C CYS A 846 29.06 2.19 12.63
N LYS A 847 29.26 3.50 12.70
CA LYS A 847 29.04 4.46 11.60
C LYS A 847 30.40 4.87 11.05
N ILE A 848 30.62 4.57 9.77
CA ILE A 848 31.87 4.88 9.07
C ILE A 848 31.61 6.05 8.12
N ARG A 849 32.45 7.08 8.21
CA ARG A 849 32.44 8.23 7.29
C ARG A 849 33.82 8.39 6.66
N ILE A 850 33.83 8.48 5.34
CA ILE A 850 35.03 8.82 4.55
C ILE A 850 34.77 10.19 3.94
N ILE A 851 35.63 11.15 4.27
CA ILE A 851 35.49 12.55 3.86
C ILE A 851 36.66 12.85 2.93
N ASN A 852 36.38 13.43 1.76
CA ASN A 852 37.44 13.94 0.88
C ASN A 852 38.07 15.17 1.54
N ALA A 853 39.38 15.16 1.78
CA ALA A 853 40.05 16.30 2.39
C ALA A 853 40.06 17.47 1.39
N PRO A 854 39.81 18.71 1.84
CA PRO A 854 39.84 19.87 0.95
C PRO A 854 41.25 20.06 0.38
N THR A 855 41.42 19.82 -0.91
CA THR A 855 42.66 20.11 -1.64
C THR A 855 42.69 21.59 -2.02
N GLN A 856 43.68 22.32 -1.52
CA GLN A 856 43.94 23.69 -1.95
C GLN A 856 44.44 23.65 -3.40
N MET A 857 43.68 24.23 -4.33
CA MET A 857 44.15 24.34 -5.72
C MET A 857 45.41 25.20 -5.76
N SER A 858 46.52 24.62 -6.23
CA SER A 858 47.72 25.38 -6.54
C SER A 858 47.45 26.23 -7.78
N LEU A 859 47.22 27.53 -7.55
CA LEU A 859 47.25 28.51 -8.63
C LEU A 859 48.69 28.60 -9.12
N LYS A 860 48.95 28.12 -10.34
CA LYS A 860 50.20 28.39 -11.05
C LYS A 860 50.18 29.87 -11.43
N PHE A 861 50.97 30.68 -10.74
CA PHE A 861 51.29 32.05 -11.15
C PHE A 861 52.36 32.05 -12.24
#